data_AF-A0A532UIP9-F1
#
_entry.id   AF-A0A532UIP9-F1
#
_cell.length_a   1.000
_cell.length_b   1.000
_cell.length_c   1.000
_cell.angle_alpha   90.00
_cell.angle_beta   90.00
_cell.angle_gamma   90.00
#
_symmetry.space_group_name_H-M   'P 1'
#
loop_
_entity.id
_entity.type
_entity.pdbx_description
1 polymer ?
#
loop_
_entity_poly.entity_id
_entity_poly.type
_entity_poly.pdbx_seq_one_letter_code
_entity_poly.pdbx_strand_id
1 'polypeptide(L)'
;MQKNGKKASGGKPRGTTILGISAFYHDSAAALVIDGRIAAAAQEERFTRVKHDERFPEHAIEYCLAEANLEPADVDYVGFYDKPLLKFERLHETFLAHAPWSFRYFVNAVTGWMDYKLNLGRRIRRGLGGAYRRRIIFTEHHESHAASAFFPSPFDEAAILTLDGVGEWATAGYGTGRGNRIELTHELHFPHSLGLLYSAFTYFCGFKVNSDEYKLMGLAPYGEPKYAELILDRMVDMKEDGSIWMDMSYFNYCRGLTMTSRKFERLFGGPPRRPESPITQREMDLAASVQYVTEEIMLRMARHVHAETGMKNLCLAGGVALNCVANGRLLREGPFDDIWIQPAAGDAGGALGVALFIWYQLLGNTRRASRADDQHGSLLGASYSDERIGAFLEATNANYRHISDTDILCERVADEIAAGKVVAWFQGRMEFGPRALGSRSILGDARKEDLQSVINRKVKFREDFRPFAPAVLQERAQDYFNLGADRESPYMLLTAPVRQDDLKQRGTEIPAATHVDCSARIQTVDTRRHGLFHDLLDTFYRKTGCPVLVNTSFNLGWEPIVCSPRDAYETFMTSGIDTLCMGHYILSKSEQPSYVSGPAEDHRDEVLTDVLCSPGDEVDLSCDDSAGVTEKVKAFYEENPFPNYDGNDTLRSLIEKARRSGLPLALDRAIPYNSTVLEVGCGTGQLTNFLGVSCRRVIGTDICSNSIRLGEKFREEHKLDRVRFVQMDLFRPCFKPERFDVILCLGVLHHTSDPLGGFQSLLPLLKPGGHIVIGVYNHYGRLLTDLRRRVFRRTNGRFKWIDPILRSDSHSKAQRQVWFADQYCHPHESKHSIGEVLQWFDRAGVEFVRCVLPGTLPDVDNLFDSQSRPTAADRFFTQAQAMVAGGREGGLFLMIGHKPTDSLTERSKSVGSLCMRQST
;
A
#
# COMPACT_ATOMS: atom_id res chain seq x y z
N MET A 1 17.24 3.83 -17.74
CA MET A 1 17.40 3.27 -19.11
C MET A 1 18.71 3.76 -19.72
N GLN A 2 19.69 2.88 -19.91
CA GLN A 2 20.80 3.09 -20.85
C GLN A 2 20.92 1.83 -21.71
N LYS A 3 20.94 2.01 -23.03
CA LYS A 3 21.01 0.97 -24.05
C LYS A 3 22.44 0.43 -24.21
N ASN A 4 22.51 -0.90 -24.28
CA ASN A 4 23.36 -1.72 -25.15
C ASN A 4 24.89 -1.61 -25.03
N GLY A 5 25.44 -2.31 -24.03
CA GLY A 5 26.61 -3.15 -24.26
C GLY A 5 26.14 -4.54 -24.69
N LYS A 6 26.50 -4.99 -25.91
CA LYS A 6 26.29 -6.36 -26.38
C LYS A 6 26.93 -7.34 -25.38
N LYS A 7 26.15 -7.94 -24.48
CA LYS A 7 26.57 -9.12 -23.73
C LYS A 7 26.63 -10.29 -24.70
N ALA A 8 27.76 -10.98 -24.70
CA ALA A 8 27.97 -12.22 -25.43
C ALA A 8 26.81 -13.19 -25.12
N SER A 9 26.30 -13.85 -26.17
CA SER A 9 25.29 -14.90 -26.09
C SER A 9 25.84 -16.08 -25.27
N GLY A 10 25.66 -16.03 -23.96
CA GLY A 10 25.84 -17.18 -23.09
C GLY A 10 24.82 -18.24 -23.51
N GLY A 11 25.31 -19.43 -23.87
CA GLY A 11 24.44 -20.53 -24.30
C GLY A 11 23.36 -20.84 -23.26
N LYS A 12 22.18 -21.23 -23.75
CA LYS A 12 21.02 -21.63 -22.94
C LYS A 12 21.48 -22.52 -21.76
N PRO A 13 21.10 -22.23 -20.51
CA PRO A 13 21.38 -23.16 -19.41
C PRO A 13 20.82 -24.54 -19.77
N ARG A 14 21.61 -25.60 -19.52
CA ARG A 14 21.35 -26.98 -19.96
C ARG A 14 20.17 -27.67 -19.26
N GLY A 15 19.29 -26.93 -18.60
CA GLY A 15 18.19 -27.44 -17.76
C GLY A 15 16.79 -27.12 -18.29
N THR A 16 15.79 -27.82 -17.76
CA THR A 16 14.38 -27.54 -18.01
C THR A 16 13.93 -26.35 -17.16
N THR A 17 13.53 -25.27 -17.82
CA THR A 17 13.11 -24.03 -17.14
C THR A 17 11.58 -23.87 -17.21
N ILE A 18 10.94 -23.65 -16.06
CA ILE A 18 9.48 -23.54 -15.94
C ILE A 18 9.13 -22.23 -15.22
N LEU A 19 8.36 -21.38 -15.89
CA LEU A 19 7.84 -20.13 -15.32
C LEU A 19 6.38 -20.33 -14.92
N GLY A 20 6.07 -20.15 -13.64
CA GLY A 20 4.71 -20.10 -13.13
C GLY A 20 4.23 -18.68 -12.88
N ILE A 21 2.95 -18.43 -13.15
CA ILE A 21 2.32 -17.10 -13.08
C ILE A 21 1.02 -17.19 -12.29
N SER A 22 0.84 -16.25 -11.35
CA SER A 22 -0.41 -15.97 -10.65
C SER A 22 -0.77 -14.49 -10.84
N ALA A 23 -2.00 -14.18 -11.29
CA ALA A 23 -2.39 -12.81 -11.65
C ALA A 23 -3.92 -12.63 -11.78
N PHE A 24 -4.34 -11.35 -11.87
CA PHE A 24 -5.71 -10.92 -12.23
C PHE A 24 -6.79 -11.15 -11.17
N TYR A 25 -6.40 -11.21 -9.89
CA TYR A 25 -7.34 -11.20 -8.77
C TYR A 25 -6.81 -10.36 -7.60
N HIS A 26 -5.68 -10.76 -7.01
CA HIS A 26 -4.89 -10.03 -6.02
C HIS A 26 -3.55 -10.75 -5.84
N ASP A 27 -2.55 -10.06 -5.30
CA ASP A 27 -1.24 -10.63 -4.98
C ASP A 27 -0.55 -11.33 -6.16
N SER A 28 -0.53 -10.68 -7.31
CA SER A 28 0.09 -11.24 -8.52
C SER A 28 1.56 -11.55 -8.29
N ALA A 29 2.02 -12.66 -8.85
CA ALA A 29 3.34 -13.21 -8.59
C ALA A 29 3.87 -14.03 -9.76
N ALA A 30 5.19 -14.19 -9.79
CA ALA A 30 5.90 -15.07 -10.69
C ALA A 30 6.90 -15.94 -9.93
N ALA A 31 7.10 -17.16 -10.40
CA ALA A 31 8.11 -18.08 -9.87
C ALA A 31 8.80 -18.84 -11.00
N LEU A 32 10.12 -19.00 -10.89
CA LEU A 32 10.95 -19.74 -11.83
C LEU A 32 11.53 -20.98 -11.16
N VAL A 33 11.29 -22.14 -11.78
CA VAL A 33 11.85 -23.43 -11.40
C VAL A 33 12.79 -23.91 -12.50
N ILE A 34 14.00 -24.34 -12.12
CA ILE A 34 15.01 -24.88 -13.04
C ILE A 34 15.44 -26.25 -12.53
N ASP A 35 15.16 -27.30 -13.32
CA ASP A 35 15.44 -28.70 -12.96
C ASP A 35 14.93 -29.09 -11.56
N GLY A 36 13.74 -28.59 -11.20
CA GLY A 36 13.09 -28.85 -9.90
C GLY A 36 13.54 -27.95 -8.76
N ARG A 37 14.61 -27.16 -8.94
CA ARG A 37 15.05 -26.17 -7.95
C ARG A 37 14.26 -24.87 -8.10
N ILE A 38 13.80 -24.32 -6.97
CA ILE A 38 13.17 -23.00 -6.91
C ILE A 38 14.27 -21.94 -7.09
N ALA A 39 14.37 -21.36 -8.29
CA ALA A 39 15.43 -20.41 -8.62
C ALA A 39 15.08 -19.00 -8.12
N ALA A 40 13.86 -18.55 -8.38
CA ALA A 40 13.38 -17.22 -8.01
C ALA A 40 11.86 -17.22 -7.84
N ALA A 41 11.36 -16.36 -6.94
CA ALA A 41 9.93 -16.07 -6.82
C ALA A 41 9.73 -14.67 -6.22
N ALA A 42 8.76 -13.91 -6.74
CA ALA A 42 8.46 -12.58 -6.24
C ALA A 42 7.00 -12.19 -6.50
N GLN A 43 6.47 -11.30 -5.66
CA GLN A 43 5.18 -10.66 -5.83
C GLN A 43 5.33 -9.32 -6.54
N GLU A 44 4.42 -8.99 -7.45
CA GLU A 44 4.45 -7.77 -8.27
C GLU A 44 4.40 -6.49 -7.41
N GLU A 45 3.62 -6.52 -6.32
CA GLU A 45 3.48 -5.38 -5.40
C GLU A 45 4.82 -4.88 -4.83
N ARG A 46 5.84 -5.75 -4.78
CA ARG A 46 7.16 -5.39 -4.26
C ARG A 46 7.85 -4.38 -5.18
N PHE A 47 7.65 -4.51 -6.49
CA PHE A 47 8.25 -3.65 -7.50
C PHE A 47 7.38 -2.43 -7.81
N THR A 48 6.06 -2.62 -7.95
CA THR A 48 5.14 -1.52 -8.32
C THR A 48 4.82 -0.59 -7.16
N ARG A 49 5.11 -1.01 -5.93
CA ARG A 49 4.75 -0.33 -4.67
C ARG A 49 3.23 -0.19 -4.48
N VAL A 50 2.43 -0.90 -5.28
CA VAL A 50 0.97 -0.98 -5.17
C VAL A 50 0.62 -2.24 -4.40
N LYS A 51 0.13 -2.06 -3.16
CA LYS A 51 -0.24 -3.18 -2.28
C LYS A 51 -1.37 -4.02 -2.88
N HIS A 52 -1.17 -5.34 -2.90
CA HIS A 52 -2.06 -6.34 -3.50
C HIS A 52 -2.26 -6.17 -5.02
N ASP A 53 -1.21 -5.80 -5.75
CA ASP A 53 -1.28 -5.60 -7.20
C ASP A 53 -1.86 -6.82 -7.94
N GLU A 54 -3.02 -6.64 -8.56
CA GLU A 54 -3.74 -7.67 -9.31
C GLU A 54 -3.34 -7.72 -10.79
N ARG A 55 -2.51 -6.78 -11.26
CA ARG A 55 -2.14 -6.69 -12.68
C ARG A 55 -1.20 -7.83 -13.08
N PHE A 56 -0.99 -7.99 -14.39
CA PHE A 56 -0.04 -8.98 -14.89
C PHE A 56 1.36 -8.71 -14.30
N PRO A 57 2.06 -9.72 -13.76
CA PRO A 57 3.27 -9.52 -12.96
C PRO A 57 4.52 -9.31 -13.84
N GLU A 58 4.56 -8.19 -14.56
CA GLU A 58 5.64 -7.87 -15.51
C GLU A 58 7.00 -7.82 -14.81
N HIS A 59 7.11 -7.05 -13.72
CA HIS A 59 8.38 -6.85 -13.03
C HIS A 59 8.84 -8.11 -12.29
N ALA A 60 7.92 -8.87 -11.69
CA ALA A 60 8.27 -10.12 -11.04
C ALA A 60 8.75 -11.18 -12.05
N ILE A 61 8.15 -11.24 -13.25
CA ILE A 61 8.63 -12.11 -14.34
C ILE A 61 10.02 -11.66 -14.80
N GLU A 62 10.20 -10.36 -15.07
CA GLU A 62 11.50 -9.81 -15.48
C GLU A 62 12.60 -10.14 -14.47
N TYR A 63 12.32 -9.97 -13.17
CA TYR A 63 13.24 -10.36 -12.11
C TYR A 63 13.56 -11.86 -12.16
N CYS A 64 12.56 -12.73 -12.21
CA CYS A 64 12.76 -14.17 -12.19
C CYS A 64 13.63 -14.64 -13.38
N LEU A 65 13.38 -14.10 -14.57
CA LEU A 65 14.15 -14.43 -15.78
C LEU A 65 15.57 -13.85 -15.72
N ALA A 66 15.72 -12.62 -15.25
CA ALA A 66 17.03 -11.96 -15.10
C ALA A 66 17.93 -12.69 -14.09
N GLU A 67 17.37 -13.20 -12.99
CA GLU A 67 18.11 -13.98 -11.98
C GLU A 67 18.75 -15.24 -12.57
N ALA A 68 18.12 -15.84 -13.58
CA ALA A 68 18.64 -16.99 -14.31
C ALA A 68 19.34 -16.63 -15.64
N ASN A 69 19.47 -15.34 -15.96
CA ASN A 69 19.97 -14.84 -17.24
C ASN A 69 19.26 -15.49 -18.44
N LEU A 70 17.93 -15.53 -18.39
CA LEU A 70 17.03 -16.08 -19.41
C LEU A 70 16.22 -14.98 -20.07
N GLU A 71 15.86 -15.19 -21.34
CA GLU A 71 14.82 -14.43 -22.01
C GLU A 71 13.51 -15.22 -22.02
N PRO A 72 12.33 -14.59 -22.22
CA PRO A 72 11.06 -15.32 -22.28
C PRO A 72 10.99 -16.41 -23.35
N ALA A 73 11.81 -16.31 -24.41
CA ALA A 73 11.92 -17.32 -25.47
C ALA A 73 12.69 -18.58 -25.03
N ASP A 74 13.55 -18.47 -24.02
CA ASP A 74 14.37 -19.58 -23.51
C ASP A 74 13.58 -20.50 -22.58
N VAL A 75 12.49 -19.99 -22.00
CA VAL A 75 11.61 -20.73 -21.08
C VAL A 75 10.99 -21.93 -21.79
N ASP A 76 11.08 -23.11 -21.17
CA ASP A 76 10.57 -24.35 -21.76
C ASP A 76 9.07 -24.52 -21.57
N TYR A 77 8.56 -24.16 -20.39
CA TYR A 77 7.15 -24.23 -20.03
C TYR A 77 6.69 -22.98 -19.27
N VAL A 78 5.51 -22.49 -19.62
CA VAL A 78 4.81 -21.43 -18.86
C VAL A 78 3.51 -22.02 -18.32
N GLY A 79 3.32 -21.89 -17.00
CA GLY A 79 2.15 -22.32 -16.26
C GLY A 79 1.34 -21.15 -15.70
N PHE A 80 0.01 -21.26 -15.72
CA PHE A 80 -0.90 -20.34 -15.05
C PHE A 80 -1.73 -21.09 -14.01
N TYR A 81 -1.85 -20.51 -12.82
CA TYR A 81 -2.29 -21.18 -11.60
C TYR A 81 -3.78 -21.58 -11.51
N ASP A 82 -4.65 -21.07 -12.39
CA ASP A 82 -6.07 -21.41 -12.42
C ASP A 82 -6.58 -21.80 -13.82
N LYS A 83 -7.72 -22.50 -13.87
CA LYS A 83 -8.44 -22.80 -15.12
C LYS A 83 -9.46 -21.70 -15.42
N PRO A 84 -9.27 -20.89 -16.47
CA PRO A 84 -10.16 -19.76 -16.76
C PRO A 84 -11.59 -20.20 -17.11
N LEU A 85 -11.78 -21.41 -17.64
CA LEU A 85 -13.09 -21.90 -18.07
C LEU A 85 -14.04 -22.19 -16.92
N LEU A 86 -13.57 -22.92 -15.90
CA LEU A 86 -14.34 -23.31 -14.71
C LEU A 86 -14.70 -22.10 -13.84
N LYS A 87 -13.76 -21.16 -13.67
CA LYS A 87 -13.99 -19.92 -12.90
C LYS A 87 -15.17 -19.10 -13.43
N PHE A 88 -15.34 -19.07 -14.74
CA PHE A 88 -16.46 -18.37 -15.37
C PHE A 88 -17.78 -19.13 -15.29
N GLU A 89 -17.73 -20.46 -15.36
CA GLU A 89 -18.92 -21.30 -15.14
C GLU A 89 -19.54 -20.96 -13.78
N ARG A 90 -18.71 -20.93 -12.72
CA ARG A 90 -19.14 -20.47 -11.38
C ARG A 90 -19.79 -19.10 -11.39
N LEU A 91 -19.14 -18.12 -12.00
CA LEU A 91 -19.69 -16.76 -12.04
C LEU A 91 -21.04 -16.76 -12.74
N HIS A 92 -21.13 -17.37 -13.92
CA HIS A 92 -22.35 -17.42 -14.72
C HIS A 92 -23.50 -18.10 -13.95
N GLU A 93 -23.25 -19.26 -13.35
CA GLU A 93 -24.24 -19.99 -12.55
C GLU A 93 -24.66 -19.24 -11.30
N THR A 94 -23.72 -18.62 -10.58
CA THR A 94 -24.03 -17.78 -9.40
C THR A 94 -24.94 -16.62 -9.79
N PHE A 95 -24.65 -15.98 -10.94
CA PHE A 95 -25.47 -14.88 -11.42
C PHE A 95 -26.87 -15.35 -11.84
N LEU A 96 -26.98 -16.48 -12.56
CA LEU A 96 -28.26 -17.06 -12.95
C LEU A 96 -29.12 -17.47 -11.75
N ALA A 97 -28.51 -18.11 -10.73
CA ALA A 97 -29.20 -18.55 -9.52
C ALA A 97 -29.78 -17.40 -8.68
N HIS A 98 -29.37 -16.16 -8.94
CA HIS A 98 -29.81 -14.96 -8.21
C HIS A 98 -30.46 -13.88 -9.10
N ALA A 99 -30.80 -14.23 -10.34
CA ALA A 99 -31.58 -13.37 -11.21
C ALA A 99 -32.99 -13.11 -10.63
N PRO A 100 -33.58 -11.91 -10.83
CA PRO A 100 -33.13 -10.78 -11.64
C PRO A 100 -32.25 -9.75 -10.89
N TRP A 101 -32.10 -9.87 -9.57
CA TRP A 101 -31.41 -8.86 -8.74
C TRP A 101 -29.91 -8.72 -9.07
N SER A 102 -29.28 -9.83 -9.45
CA SER A 102 -27.88 -9.89 -9.87
C SER A 102 -27.66 -9.51 -11.34
N PHE A 103 -28.73 -9.41 -12.16
CA PHE A 103 -28.64 -9.33 -13.63
C PHE A 103 -27.95 -8.05 -14.14
N ARG A 104 -28.17 -6.92 -13.48
CA ARG A 104 -27.49 -5.66 -13.85
C ARG A 104 -25.98 -5.71 -13.57
N TYR A 105 -25.57 -6.43 -12.53
CA TYR A 105 -24.16 -6.66 -12.21
C TYR A 105 -23.54 -7.70 -13.14
N PHE A 106 -24.29 -8.74 -13.49
CA PHE A 106 -23.92 -9.73 -14.50
C PHE A 106 -23.54 -9.08 -15.84
N VAL A 107 -24.36 -8.16 -16.38
CA VAL A 107 -24.05 -7.50 -17.66
C VAL A 107 -22.73 -6.71 -17.61
N ASN A 108 -22.45 -6.02 -16.50
CA ASN A 108 -21.20 -5.27 -16.33
C ASN A 108 -19.99 -6.18 -16.08
N ALA A 109 -20.16 -7.27 -15.33
CA ALA A 109 -19.08 -8.23 -15.07
C ALA A 109 -18.76 -9.05 -16.32
N VAL A 110 -19.78 -9.60 -17.01
CA VAL A 110 -19.60 -10.46 -18.19
C VAL A 110 -18.90 -9.72 -19.33
N THR A 111 -19.18 -8.44 -19.56
CA THR A 111 -18.51 -7.67 -20.63
C THR A 111 -17.01 -7.50 -20.41
N GLY A 112 -16.57 -7.23 -19.17
CA GLY A 112 -15.14 -7.20 -18.81
C GLY A 112 -14.48 -8.59 -18.81
N TRP A 113 -15.22 -9.62 -18.37
CA TRP A 113 -14.72 -11.00 -18.27
C TRP A 113 -14.64 -11.72 -19.61
N MET A 114 -15.54 -11.43 -20.56
CA MET A 114 -15.49 -12.03 -21.91
C MET A 114 -14.21 -11.63 -22.65
N ASP A 115 -13.75 -10.39 -22.48
CA ASP A 115 -12.46 -9.93 -23.01
C ASP A 115 -11.27 -10.58 -22.28
N TYR A 116 -11.37 -10.80 -20.97
CA TYR A 116 -10.35 -11.51 -20.19
C TYR A 116 -10.17 -12.97 -20.63
N LYS A 117 -11.28 -13.70 -20.78
CA LYS A 117 -11.31 -15.16 -20.94
C LYS A 117 -10.84 -15.66 -22.31
N LEU A 118 -11.25 -14.99 -23.39
CA LEU A 118 -10.84 -15.33 -24.77
C LEU A 118 -9.42 -14.86 -25.09
N ASN A 119 -8.82 -14.07 -24.20
CA ASN A 119 -7.52 -13.46 -24.40
C ASN A 119 -6.48 -13.83 -23.34
N LEU A 120 -6.76 -14.63 -22.29
CA LEU A 120 -5.77 -14.89 -21.24
C LEU A 120 -4.44 -15.43 -21.80
N GLY A 121 -4.48 -16.46 -22.65
CA GLY A 121 -3.28 -16.95 -23.32
C GLY A 121 -2.66 -15.96 -24.31
N ARG A 122 -3.40 -14.96 -24.82
CA ARG A 122 -2.87 -13.85 -25.62
C ARG A 122 -2.25 -12.75 -24.75
N ARG A 123 -2.85 -12.47 -23.58
CA ARG A 123 -2.39 -11.50 -22.58
C ARG A 123 -1.08 -11.98 -21.95
N ILE A 124 -1.00 -13.25 -21.53
CA ILE A 124 0.25 -13.85 -21.04
C ILE A 124 1.34 -13.75 -22.12
N ARG A 125 1.05 -14.15 -23.37
CA ARG A 125 2.03 -14.01 -24.47
C ARG A 125 2.46 -12.57 -24.72
N ARG A 126 1.52 -11.62 -24.65
CA ARG A 126 1.83 -10.20 -24.81
C ARG A 126 2.69 -9.67 -23.67
N GLY A 127 2.38 -10.04 -22.43
CA GLY A 127 3.18 -9.68 -21.25
C GLY A 127 4.57 -10.31 -21.27
N LEU A 128 4.73 -11.47 -21.92
CA LEU A 128 6.04 -12.08 -22.23
C LEU A 128 6.68 -11.50 -23.51
N GLY A 129 6.35 -10.26 -23.88
CA GLY A 129 6.90 -9.55 -25.05
C GLY A 129 6.56 -10.18 -26.41
N GLY A 130 5.63 -11.14 -26.48
CA GLY A 130 5.33 -11.92 -27.68
C GLY A 130 6.43 -12.92 -28.08
N ALA A 131 7.46 -13.08 -27.25
CA ALA A 131 8.60 -13.94 -27.53
C ALA A 131 8.30 -15.42 -27.23
N TYR A 132 7.50 -15.71 -26.21
CA TYR A 132 7.08 -17.08 -25.89
C TYR A 132 5.99 -17.59 -26.86
N ARG A 133 6.30 -18.63 -27.63
CA ARG A 133 5.42 -19.20 -28.67
C ARG A 133 4.88 -20.60 -28.35
N ARG A 134 5.34 -21.24 -27.28
CA ARG A 134 4.94 -22.61 -26.91
C ARG A 134 3.55 -22.64 -26.24
N ARG A 135 3.08 -23.83 -25.88
CA ARG A 135 1.80 -24.01 -25.15
C ARG A 135 1.93 -23.45 -23.74
N ILE A 136 0.83 -22.89 -23.24
CA ILE A 136 0.69 -22.45 -21.84
C ILE A 136 -0.12 -23.53 -21.14
N ILE A 137 0.35 -23.96 -19.97
CA ILE A 137 -0.28 -24.98 -19.14
C ILE A 137 -1.16 -24.27 -18.11
N PHE A 138 -2.34 -24.82 -17.85
CA PHE A 138 -3.28 -24.32 -16.85
C PHE A 138 -3.59 -25.46 -15.88
N THR A 139 -3.35 -25.24 -14.60
CA THR A 139 -3.71 -26.16 -13.50
C THR A 139 -4.95 -25.65 -12.78
N GLU A 140 -5.59 -26.49 -11.96
CA GLU A 140 -6.65 -26.00 -11.07
C GLU A 140 -6.04 -25.18 -9.92
N HIS A 141 -6.79 -24.20 -9.42
CA HIS A 141 -6.34 -23.30 -8.34
C HIS A 141 -5.91 -24.07 -7.10
N HIS A 142 -6.72 -25.04 -6.67
CA HIS A 142 -6.41 -25.86 -5.48
C HIS A 142 -5.30 -26.89 -5.74
N GLU A 143 -5.13 -27.38 -6.97
CA GLU A 143 -3.94 -28.18 -7.35
C GLU A 143 -2.67 -27.35 -7.23
N SER A 144 -2.71 -26.09 -7.67
CA SER A 144 -1.59 -25.16 -7.53
C SER A 144 -1.27 -24.91 -6.05
N HIS A 145 -2.26 -24.67 -5.20
CA HIS A 145 -2.07 -24.55 -3.75
C HIS A 145 -1.44 -25.81 -3.15
N ALA A 146 -2.01 -26.99 -3.44
CA ALA A 146 -1.52 -28.28 -2.96
C ALA A 146 -0.07 -28.54 -3.39
N ALA A 147 0.24 -28.31 -4.67
CA ALA A 147 1.59 -28.44 -5.23
C ALA A 147 2.58 -27.48 -4.58
N SER A 148 2.14 -26.24 -4.33
CA SER A 148 2.98 -25.22 -3.69
C SER A 148 3.37 -25.61 -2.28
N ALA A 149 2.58 -26.45 -1.60
CA ALA A 149 2.89 -26.91 -0.25
C ALA A 149 3.57 -28.27 -0.19
N PHE A 150 3.03 -29.29 -0.85
CA PHE A 150 3.57 -30.64 -0.73
C PHE A 150 4.98 -30.77 -1.33
N PHE A 151 5.21 -30.24 -2.54
CA PHE A 151 6.48 -30.44 -3.23
C PHE A 151 7.70 -29.80 -2.55
N PRO A 152 7.63 -28.59 -1.97
CA PRO A 152 8.75 -28.05 -1.20
C PRO A 152 8.78 -28.50 0.27
N SER A 153 7.77 -29.22 0.76
CA SER A 153 7.75 -29.73 2.14
C SER A 153 8.88 -30.74 2.40
N PRO A 154 9.28 -30.98 3.66
CA PRO A 154 10.25 -32.01 4.02
C PRO A 154 9.68 -33.44 4.03
N PHE A 155 8.41 -33.64 3.67
CA PHE A 155 7.72 -34.92 3.82
C PHE A 155 7.73 -35.73 2.51
N ASP A 156 8.13 -37.01 2.57
CA ASP A 156 7.99 -37.94 1.43
C ASP A 156 6.52 -38.24 1.12
N GLU A 157 5.70 -38.33 2.16
CA GLU A 157 4.25 -38.46 2.10
C GLU A 157 3.57 -37.60 3.16
N ALA A 158 2.44 -37.00 2.79
CA ALA A 158 1.65 -36.17 3.70
C ALA A 158 0.19 -36.11 3.24
N ALA A 159 -0.70 -35.85 4.19
CA ALA A 159 -2.01 -35.32 3.88
C ALA A 159 -1.85 -33.89 3.36
N ILE A 160 -2.77 -33.47 2.49
CA ILE A 160 -2.82 -32.10 1.99
C ILE A 160 -4.19 -31.54 2.34
N LEU A 161 -4.23 -30.34 2.90
CA LEU A 161 -5.46 -29.59 3.12
C LEU A 161 -5.27 -28.15 2.62
N THR A 162 -6.08 -27.76 1.65
CA THR A 162 -6.11 -26.41 1.07
C THR A 162 -7.37 -25.70 1.55
N LEU A 163 -7.23 -24.46 2.03
CA LEU A 163 -8.33 -23.67 2.61
C LEU A 163 -8.25 -22.22 2.10
N ASP A 164 -9.22 -21.79 1.31
CA ASP A 164 -9.17 -20.50 0.62
C ASP A 164 -10.51 -19.76 0.62
N GLY A 165 -10.50 -18.51 0.13
CA GLY A 165 -11.72 -17.75 -0.13
C GLY A 165 -12.56 -18.39 -1.23
N VAL A 166 -12.03 -18.41 -2.46
CA VAL A 166 -12.69 -19.03 -3.62
C VAL A 166 -11.69 -19.28 -4.75
N GLY A 167 -11.62 -20.50 -5.26
CA GLY A 167 -10.94 -20.85 -6.51
C GLY A 167 -11.87 -20.75 -7.72
N GLU A 168 -11.83 -21.77 -8.59
CA GLU A 168 -12.79 -21.92 -9.67
C GLU A 168 -14.17 -22.28 -9.15
N TRP A 169 -14.24 -23.29 -8.27
CA TRP A 169 -15.43 -23.73 -7.54
C TRP A 169 -15.09 -24.11 -6.11
N ALA A 170 -13.98 -24.84 -5.94
CA ALA A 170 -13.47 -25.21 -4.64
C ALA A 170 -13.15 -23.99 -3.76
N THR A 171 -13.37 -24.17 -2.47
CA THR A 171 -13.06 -23.23 -1.37
C THR A 171 -12.22 -23.93 -0.31
N ALA A 172 -12.34 -25.25 -0.21
CA ALA A 172 -11.40 -26.12 0.46
C ALA A 172 -11.23 -27.41 -0.35
N GLY A 173 -10.09 -28.07 -0.21
CA GLY A 173 -9.86 -29.37 -0.82
C GLY A 173 -8.82 -30.15 -0.04
N TYR A 174 -8.99 -31.47 0.04
CA TYR A 174 -8.02 -32.34 0.70
C TYR A 174 -7.66 -33.56 -0.13
N GLY A 175 -6.51 -34.15 0.20
CA GLY A 175 -6.00 -35.33 -0.48
C GLY A 175 -4.68 -35.80 0.10
N THR A 176 -3.89 -36.48 -0.74
CA THR A 176 -2.57 -36.99 -0.36
C THR A 176 -1.50 -36.56 -1.34
N GLY A 177 -0.29 -36.36 -0.83
CA GLY A 177 0.93 -36.27 -1.62
C GLY A 177 1.83 -37.45 -1.31
N ARG A 178 2.38 -38.10 -2.34
CA ARG A 178 3.36 -39.20 -2.22
C ARG A 178 4.43 -39.07 -3.29
N GLY A 179 5.69 -38.95 -2.88
CA GLY A 179 6.80 -38.80 -3.82
C GLY A 179 6.60 -37.57 -4.72
N ASN A 180 6.40 -37.78 -6.02
CA ASN A 180 6.20 -36.74 -7.04
C ASN A 180 4.75 -36.62 -7.53
N ARG A 181 3.78 -37.10 -6.73
CA ARG A 181 2.35 -37.07 -7.06
C ARG A 181 1.54 -36.41 -5.96
N ILE A 182 0.58 -35.59 -6.37
CA ILE A 182 -0.52 -35.12 -5.54
C ILE A 182 -1.84 -35.63 -6.11
N GLU A 183 -2.75 -36.02 -5.22
CA GLU A 183 -4.10 -36.47 -5.56
C GLU A 183 -5.08 -35.84 -4.57
N LEU A 184 -5.86 -34.86 -5.05
CA LEU A 184 -6.97 -34.27 -4.32
C LEU A 184 -8.22 -35.10 -4.59
N THR A 185 -8.89 -35.54 -3.53
CA THR A 185 -10.01 -36.50 -3.63
C THR A 185 -11.35 -35.89 -3.29
N HIS A 186 -11.37 -34.81 -2.50
CA HIS A 186 -12.59 -34.19 -2.00
C HIS A 186 -12.45 -32.67 -1.95
N GLU A 187 -13.57 -31.98 -2.16
CA GLU A 187 -13.65 -30.53 -2.17
C GLU A 187 -14.90 -30.03 -1.46
N LEU A 188 -14.78 -28.86 -0.83
CA LEU A 188 -15.91 -28.01 -0.46
C LEU A 188 -16.05 -26.93 -1.52
N HIS A 189 -17.28 -26.66 -1.96
CA HIS A 189 -17.55 -25.73 -3.07
C HIS A 189 -18.20 -24.42 -2.61
N PHE A 190 -17.94 -23.37 -3.39
CA PHE A 190 -18.65 -22.11 -3.32
C PHE A 190 -20.17 -22.33 -3.42
N PRO A 191 -21.00 -21.64 -2.60
CA PRO A 191 -20.66 -20.45 -1.80
C PRO A 191 -20.17 -20.74 -0.38
N HIS A 192 -20.00 -22.00 0.01
CA HIS A 192 -19.60 -22.36 1.35
C HIS A 192 -18.09 -22.29 1.49
N SER A 193 -17.59 -21.30 2.25
CA SER A 193 -16.16 -21.02 2.36
C SER A 193 -15.81 -20.50 3.73
N LEU A 194 -14.82 -21.12 4.36
CA LEU A 194 -14.25 -20.66 5.61
C LEU A 194 -13.56 -19.30 5.42
N GLY A 195 -12.87 -19.10 4.29
CA GLY A 195 -12.25 -17.82 3.95
C GLY A 195 -13.28 -16.70 3.78
N LEU A 196 -14.41 -16.96 3.12
CA LEU A 196 -15.49 -15.96 2.96
C LEU A 196 -16.25 -15.69 4.26
N LEU A 197 -16.39 -16.69 5.14
CA LEU A 197 -16.91 -16.50 6.49
C LEU A 197 -16.03 -15.50 7.26
N TYR A 198 -14.72 -15.76 7.32
CA TYR A 198 -13.77 -14.88 7.99
C TYR A 198 -13.74 -13.47 7.37
N SER A 199 -13.82 -13.40 6.04
CA SER A 199 -13.90 -12.13 5.29
C SER A 199 -15.18 -11.34 5.60
N ALA A 200 -16.31 -12.02 5.83
CA ALA A 200 -17.55 -11.36 6.19
C ALA A 200 -17.47 -10.67 7.56
N PHE A 201 -16.84 -11.30 8.55
CA PHE A 201 -16.58 -10.66 9.85
C PHE A 201 -15.51 -9.57 9.76
N THR A 202 -14.50 -9.75 8.90
CA THR A 202 -13.50 -8.71 8.59
C THR A 202 -14.19 -7.45 8.07
N TYR A 203 -15.05 -7.59 7.07
CA TYR A 203 -15.90 -6.51 6.55
C TYR A 203 -16.81 -5.91 7.63
N PHE A 204 -17.46 -6.76 8.44
CA PHE A 204 -18.41 -6.30 9.46
C PHE A 204 -17.74 -5.49 10.57
N CYS A 205 -16.49 -5.81 10.91
CA CYS A 205 -15.67 -5.07 11.86
C CYS A 205 -15.01 -3.82 11.23
N GLY A 206 -15.38 -3.44 10.01
CA GLY A 206 -14.92 -2.22 9.35
C GLY A 206 -13.51 -2.32 8.77
N PHE A 207 -12.98 -3.54 8.58
CA PHE A 207 -11.69 -3.80 7.96
C PHE A 207 -11.83 -4.11 6.46
N LYS A 208 -10.73 -3.93 5.71
CA LYS A 208 -10.71 -4.18 4.27
C LYS A 208 -10.57 -5.68 3.96
N VAL A 209 -11.53 -6.23 3.21
CA VAL A 209 -11.50 -7.62 2.72
C VAL A 209 -10.32 -7.82 1.76
N ASN A 210 -9.76 -9.04 1.75
CA ASN A 210 -8.58 -9.46 0.97
C ASN A 210 -7.32 -8.63 1.31
N SER A 211 -7.22 -8.12 2.54
CA SER A 211 -6.12 -7.23 2.96
C SER A 211 -5.94 -7.19 4.48
N ASP A 212 -7.01 -7.12 5.26
CA ASP A 212 -6.97 -6.82 6.70
C ASP A 212 -7.48 -7.98 7.58
N GLU A 213 -7.62 -9.19 7.04
CA GLU A 213 -7.99 -10.41 7.79
C GLU A 213 -7.04 -10.64 8.97
N TYR A 214 -5.74 -10.39 8.78
CA TYR A 214 -4.78 -10.50 9.88
C TYR A 214 -5.01 -9.45 10.99
N LYS A 215 -5.71 -8.33 10.71
CA LYS A 215 -6.09 -7.35 11.75
C LYS A 215 -7.19 -7.91 12.62
N LEU A 216 -8.17 -8.59 12.01
CA LEU A 216 -9.21 -9.29 12.75
C LEU A 216 -8.59 -10.38 13.63
N MET A 217 -7.65 -11.16 13.09
CA MET A 217 -6.90 -12.14 13.86
C MET A 217 -6.13 -11.51 15.03
N GLY A 218 -5.46 -10.38 14.82
CA GLY A 218 -4.75 -9.66 15.88
C GLY A 218 -5.67 -8.97 16.90
N LEU A 219 -6.94 -8.74 16.55
CA LEU A 219 -7.94 -8.16 17.44
C LEU A 219 -8.58 -9.22 18.36
N ALA A 220 -8.64 -10.48 17.91
CA ALA A 220 -9.29 -11.57 18.63
C ALA A 220 -8.87 -11.73 20.10
N PRO A 221 -7.58 -11.61 20.49
CA PRO A 221 -7.16 -11.73 21.89
C PRO A 221 -7.71 -10.66 22.85
N TYR A 222 -8.29 -9.57 22.33
CA TYR A 222 -8.88 -8.49 23.13
C TYR A 222 -10.38 -8.69 23.41
N GLY A 223 -10.97 -9.76 22.89
CA GLY A 223 -12.38 -10.08 23.04
C GLY A 223 -12.63 -11.42 23.71
N GLU A 224 -13.90 -11.68 24.00
CA GLU A 224 -14.40 -12.97 24.45
C GLU A 224 -15.25 -13.61 23.34
N PRO A 225 -15.19 -14.94 23.12
CA PRO A 225 -15.90 -15.63 22.04
C PRO A 225 -17.42 -15.77 22.29
N LYS A 226 -18.09 -14.71 22.76
CA LYS A 226 -19.52 -14.68 23.16
C LYS A 226 -20.49 -15.07 22.05
N TYR A 227 -20.11 -14.89 20.80
CA TYR A 227 -20.96 -15.15 19.65
C TYR A 227 -20.62 -16.47 18.95
N ALA A 228 -19.65 -17.25 19.43
CA ALA A 228 -19.23 -18.49 18.78
C ALA A 228 -20.38 -19.50 18.63
N GLU A 229 -21.11 -19.76 19.73
CA GLU A 229 -22.30 -20.64 19.71
C GLU A 229 -23.36 -20.08 18.77
N LEU A 230 -23.62 -18.77 18.80
CA LEU A 230 -24.59 -18.13 17.91
C LEU A 230 -24.25 -18.30 16.42
N ILE A 231 -22.96 -18.24 16.07
CA ILE A 231 -22.48 -18.46 14.70
C ILE A 231 -22.75 -19.91 14.28
N LEU A 232 -22.40 -20.88 15.13
CA LEU A 232 -22.59 -22.31 14.86
C LEU A 232 -24.08 -22.72 14.83
N ASP A 233 -24.91 -22.09 15.65
CA ASP A 233 -26.35 -22.43 15.73
C ASP A 233 -27.19 -21.81 14.61
N ARG A 234 -26.79 -20.64 14.11
CA ARG A 234 -27.63 -19.83 13.20
C ARG A 234 -27.06 -19.63 11.82
N MET A 235 -25.73 -19.60 11.68
CA MET A 235 -25.08 -19.19 10.42
C MET A 235 -24.33 -20.32 9.74
N VAL A 236 -23.68 -21.20 10.51
CA VAL A 236 -22.75 -22.21 10.01
C VAL A 236 -23.12 -23.58 10.56
N ASP A 237 -23.67 -24.43 9.72
CA ASP A 237 -23.89 -25.84 9.99
C ASP A 237 -22.57 -26.59 9.72
N MET A 238 -21.78 -26.78 10.78
CA MET A 238 -20.53 -27.54 10.76
C MET A 238 -20.82 -29.04 10.93
N LYS A 239 -20.46 -29.83 9.93
CA LYS A 239 -20.62 -31.28 9.89
C LYS A 239 -19.53 -32.01 10.69
N GLU A 240 -19.73 -33.31 10.89
CA GLU A 240 -18.80 -34.14 11.68
C GLU A 240 -17.40 -34.23 11.05
N ASP A 241 -17.34 -34.21 9.71
CA ASP A 241 -16.11 -34.19 8.90
C ASP A 241 -15.43 -32.81 8.84
N GLY A 242 -16.02 -31.79 9.48
CA GLY A 242 -15.55 -30.41 9.45
C GLY A 242 -15.99 -29.62 8.22
N SER A 243 -16.68 -30.22 7.24
CA SER A 243 -17.30 -29.48 6.15
C SER A 243 -18.36 -28.52 6.70
N ILE A 244 -18.56 -27.39 6.02
CA ILE A 244 -19.47 -26.35 6.48
C ILE A 244 -20.55 -26.04 5.45
N TRP A 245 -21.77 -25.85 5.93
CA TRP A 245 -22.88 -25.30 5.16
C TRP A 245 -23.30 -23.99 5.81
N MET A 246 -23.36 -22.93 5.01
CA MET A 246 -23.67 -21.59 5.52
C MET A 246 -25.07 -21.15 5.09
N ASP A 247 -25.84 -20.56 6.01
CA ASP A 247 -27.10 -19.92 5.66
C ASP A 247 -26.82 -18.63 4.87
N MET A 248 -26.93 -18.75 3.55
CA MET A 248 -26.65 -17.68 2.59
C MET A 248 -27.55 -16.44 2.75
N SER A 249 -28.63 -16.49 3.54
CA SER A 249 -29.44 -15.30 3.83
C SER A 249 -28.74 -14.27 4.73
N TYR A 250 -27.65 -14.65 5.40
CA TYR A 250 -26.78 -13.74 6.16
C TYR A 250 -25.73 -13.03 5.30
N PHE A 251 -25.50 -13.50 4.07
CA PHE A 251 -24.41 -13.04 3.23
C PHE A 251 -24.90 -12.41 1.93
N ASN A 252 -24.14 -11.42 1.44
CA ASN A 252 -24.48 -10.67 0.23
C ASN A 252 -23.47 -10.85 -0.90
N TYR A 253 -22.32 -11.52 -0.70
CA TYR A 253 -21.28 -11.64 -1.73
C TYR A 253 -21.70 -12.44 -2.97
N CYS A 254 -22.79 -13.21 -2.90
CA CYS A 254 -23.40 -13.85 -4.08
C CYS A 254 -24.39 -12.92 -4.83
N ARG A 255 -24.83 -11.81 -4.22
CA ARG A 255 -26.00 -11.01 -4.67
C ARG A 255 -25.74 -9.50 -4.78
N GLY A 256 -24.64 -8.98 -4.23
CA GLY A 256 -24.38 -7.55 -4.11
C GLY A 256 -22.91 -7.21 -3.91
N LEU A 257 -22.65 -5.93 -3.59
CA LEU A 257 -21.30 -5.37 -3.42
C LEU A 257 -20.81 -5.37 -1.96
N THR A 258 -21.56 -5.99 -1.05
CA THR A 258 -21.22 -6.09 0.38
C THR A 258 -21.06 -7.55 0.79
N MET A 259 -20.31 -7.82 1.84
CA MET A 259 -20.14 -9.18 2.35
C MET A 259 -21.36 -9.66 3.15
N THR A 260 -21.93 -8.78 3.98
CA THR A 260 -22.99 -9.11 4.96
C THR A 260 -24.35 -8.52 4.58
N SER A 261 -25.42 -9.15 5.07
CA SER A 261 -26.82 -8.76 4.85
C SER A 261 -27.46 -8.08 6.07
N ARG A 262 -28.66 -7.50 5.92
CA ARG A 262 -29.45 -6.98 7.06
C ARG A 262 -29.82 -8.06 8.09
N LYS A 263 -29.83 -9.34 7.71
CA LYS A 263 -30.05 -10.45 8.66
C LYS A 263 -28.83 -10.60 9.58
N PHE A 264 -27.63 -10.45 9.02
CA PHE A 264 -26.36 -10.41 9.77
C PHE A 264 -26.35 -9.23 10.75
N GLU A 265 -26.72 -8.03 10.28
CA GLU A 265 -26.80 -6.83 11.13
C GLU A 265 -27.73 -7.03 12.34
N ARG A 266 -28.92 -7.59 12.10
CA ARG A 266 -29.88 -7.89 13.17
C ARG A 266 -29.36 -8.94 14.14
N LEU A 267 -28.67 -9.97 13.65
CA LEU A 267 -28.14 -11.04 14.49
C LEU A 267 -27.09 -10.52 15.48
N PHE A 268 -26.22 -9.61 15.04
CA PHE A 268 -25.15 -9.05 15.87
C PHE A 268 -25.46 -7.65 16.40
N GLY A 269 -26.74 -7.25 16.43
CA GLY A 269 -27.19 -6.06 17.16
C GLY A 269 -26.78 -4.71 16.56
N GLY A 270 -26.56 -4.59 15.24
CA GLY A 270 -26.27 -3.30 14.61
C GLY A 270 -25.62 -3.40 13.23
N PRO A 271 -25.42 -2.26 12.54
CA PRO A 271 -24.76 -2.22 11.23
C PRO A 271 -23.26 -2.60 11.33
N PRO A 272 -22.60 -2.85 10.18
CA PRO A 272 -21.14 -2.96 10.12
C PRO A 272 -20.47 -1.71 10.70
N ARG A 273 -19.33 -1.90 11.35
CA ARG A 273 -18.50 -0.79 11.84
C ARG A 273 -18.03 0.05 10.64
N ARG A 274 -18.11 1.38 10.75
CA ARG A 274 -17.53 2.27 9.74
C ARG A 274 -16.00 2.16 9.81
N PRO A 275 -15.28 2.06 8.68
CA PRO A 275 -13.82 2.05 8.69
C PRO A 275 -13.23 3.23 9.49
N GLU A 276 -12.10 2.98 10.15
CA GLU A 276 -11.33 3.98 10.93
C GLU A 276 -12.08 4.62 12.12
N SER A 277 -13.35 4.27 12.42
CA SER A 277 -13.98 4.64 13.68
C SER A 277 -13.31 3.95 14.89
N PRO A 278 -13.62 4.35 16.14
CA PRO A 278 -13.18 3.59 17.31
C PRO A 278 -13.68 2.13 17.25
N ILE A 279 -12.82 1.19 17.67
CA ILE A 279 -13.15 -0.23 17.83
C ILE A 279 -13.77 -0.40 19.22
N THR A 280 -14.91 -1.07 19.31
CA THR A 280 -15.60 -1.32 20.59
C THR A 280 -15.44 -2.78 21.02
N GLN A 281 -15.86 -3.09 22.26
CA GLN A 281 -15.87 -4.47 22.77
C GLN A 281 -16.68 -5.41 21.87
N ARG A 282 -17.73 -4.92 21.20
CA ARG A 282 -18.53 -5.71 20.27
C ARG A 282 -17.67 -6.27 19.14
N GLU A 283 -16.81 -5.44 18.52
CA GLU A 283 -15.96 -5.89 17.42
C GLU A 283 -14.83 -6.82 17.91
N MET A 284 -14.32 -6.60 19.13
CA MET A 284 -13.36 -7.50 19.76
C MET A 284 -13.99 -8.88 20.02
N ASP A 285 -15.19 -8.92 20.61
CA ASP A 285 -15.91 -10.17 20.89
C ASP A 285 -16.32 -10.90 19.60
N LEU A 286 -16.69 -10.17 18.54
CA LEU A 286 -16.93 -10.74 17.21
C LEU A 286 -15.67 -11.35 16.59
N ALA A 287 -14.53 -10.66 16.70
CA ALA A 287 -13.24 -11.16 16.24
C ALA A 287 -12.83 -12.44 16.98
N ALA A 288 -12.93 -12.44 18.32
CA ALA A 288 -12.68 -13.62 19.16
C ALA A 288 -13.59 -14.79 18.77
N SER A 289 -14.88 -14.52 18.54
CA SER A 289 -15.88 -15.54 18.22
C SER A 289 -15.63 -16.21 16.87
N VAL A 290 -15.39 -15.44 15.80
CA VAL A 290 -15.13 -16.02 14.47
C VAL A 290 -13.77 -16.71 14.40
N GLN A 291 -12.77 -16.20 15.15
CA GLN A 291 -11.47 -16.83 15.27
C GLN A 291 -11.60 -18.22 15.94
N TYR A 292 -12.32 -18.31 17.06
CA TYR A 292 -12.63 -19.58 17.71
C TYR A 292 -13.35 -20.56 16.76
N VAL A 293 -14.41 -20.11 16.07
CA VAL A 293 -15.15 -20.94 15.11
C VAL A 293 -14.24 -21.44 13.98
N THR A 294 -13.34 -20.59 13.50
CA THR A 294 -12.38 -20.96 12.43
C THR A 294 -11.42 -22.06 12.89
N GLU A 295 -10.92 -21.94 14.11
CA GLU A 295 -10.03 -22.94 14.71
C GLU A 295 -10.73 -24.29 14.88
N GLU A 296 -11.97 -24.30 15.37
CA GLU A 296 -12.76 -25.53 15.55
C GLU A 296 -13.03 -26.23 14.21
N ILE A 297 -13.41 -25.46 13.17
CA ILE A 297 -13.63 -26.01 11.82
C ILE A 297 -12.35 -26.62 11.28
N MET A 298 -11.23 -25.90 11.36
CA MET A 298 -9.93 -26.38 10.88
C MET A 298 -9.48 -27.65 11.62
N LEU A 299 -9.63 -27.69 12.95
CA LEU A 299 -9.27 -28.84 13.75
C LEU A 299 -10.12 -30.07 13.41
N ARG A 300 -11.41 -29.88 13.14
CA ARG A 300 -12.31 -30.96 12.74
C ARG A 300 -12.01 -31.48 11.34
N MET A 301 -11.76 -30.59 10.39
CA MET A 301 -11.28 -30.96 9.05
C MET A 301 -9.97 -31.75 9.14
N ALA A 302 -9.00 -31.28 9.94
CA ALA A 302 -7.73 -31.97 10.11
C ALA A 302 -7.90 -33.39 10.69
N ARG A 303 -8.79 -33.57 11.68
CA ARG A 303 -9.12 -34.89 12.23
C ARG A 303 -9.74 -35.82 11.19
N HIS A 304 -10.67 -35.32 10.40
CA HIS A 304 -11.27 -36.09 9.31
C HIS A 304 -10.24 -36.48 8.25
N VAL A 305 -9.45 -35.52 7.77
CA VAL A 305 -8.39 -35.76 6.77
C VAL A 305 -7.38 -36.78 7.27
N HIS A 306 -6.98 -36.72 8.54
CA HIS A 306 -6.09 -37.74 9.12
C HIS A 306 -6.74 -39.13 9.13
N ALA A 307 -8.01 -39.23 9.51
CA ALA A 307 -8.73 -40.50 9.54
C ALA A 307 -8.87 -41.12 8.14
N GLU A 308 -9.17 -40.30 7.12
CA GLU A 308 -9.33 -40.76 5.74
C GLU A 308 -8.00 -41.11 5.06
N THR A 309 -6.95 -40.32 5.31
CA THR A 309 -5.67 -40.48 4.59
C THR A 309 -4.70 -41.43 5.30
N GLY A 310 -4.81 -41.59 6.63
CA GLY A 310 -3.85 -42.31 7.45
C GLY A 310 -2.44 -41.72 7.49
N MET A 311 -2.29 -40.45 7.06
CA MET A 311 -1.01 -39.77 6.95
C MET A 311 -0.54 -39.23 8.30
N LYS A 312 0.77 -39.30 8.55
CA LYS A 312 1.38 -38.77 9.78
C LYS A 312 1.59 -37.26 9.75
N ASN A 313 1.79 -36.68 8.56
CA ASN A 313 2.12 -35.28 8.39
C ASN A 313 1.05 -34.56 7.56
N LEU A 314 0.91 -33.24 7.77
CA LEU A 314 -0.05 -32.40 7.05
C LEU A 314 0.63 -31.23 6.34
N CYS A 315 0.33 -31.04 5.05
CA CYS A 315 0.70 -29.85 4.29
C CYS A 315 -0.51 -28.90 4.15
N LEU A 316 -0.29 -27.61 4.41
CA LEU A 316 -1.32 -26.56 4.38
C LEU A 316 -1.01 -25.46 3.36
N ALA A 317 -2.02 -25.07 2.58
CA ALA A 317 -2.00 -23.94 1.65
C ALA A 317 -3.40 -23.29 1.53
N GLY A 318 -3.51 -22.23 0.73
CA GLY A 318 -4.70 -21.38 0.63
C GLY A 318 -4.68 -20.23 1.62
N GLY A 319 -5.40 -19.13 1.33
CA GLY A 319 -5.34 -17.91 2.12
C GLY A 319 -5.63 -18.07 3.61
N VAL A 320 -6.47 -19.04 3.99
CA VAL A 320 -6.81 -19.33 5.39
C VAL A 320 -5.63 -19.97 6.14
N ALA A 321 -4.74 -20.68 5.44
CA ALA A 321 -3.53 -21.27 6.05
C ALA A 321 -2.52 -20.21 6.56
N LEU A 322 -2.72 -18.92 6.26
CA LEU A 322 -1.98 -17.82 6.89
C LEU A 322 -2.45 -17.52 8.33
N ASN A 323 -3.54 -18.16 8.80
CA ASN A 323 -4.03 -18.04 10.17
C ASN A 323 -3.12 -18.82 11.14
N CYS A 324 -2.07 -18.16 11.60
CA CYS A 324 -1.06 -18.76 12.47
C CYS A 324 -1.60 -19.20 13.84
N VAL A 325 -2.71 -18.62 14.29
CA VAL A 325 -3.37 -19.00 15.55
C VAL A 325 -4.02 -20.38 15.39
N ALA A 326 -4.77 -20.58 14.30
CA ALA A 326 -5.35 -21.87 13.97
C ALA A 326 -4.28 -22.94 13.68
N ASN A 327 -3.22 -22.59 12.95
CA ASN A 327 -2.09 -23.51 12.72
C ASN A 327 -1.42 -23.93 14.04
N GLY A 328 -1.25 -22.99 14.99
CA GLY A 328 -0.69 -23.28 16.30
C GLY A 328 -1.55 -24.26 17.10
N ARG A 329 -2.89 -24.15 17.03
CA ARG A 329 -3.81 -25.14 17.64
C ARG A 329 -3.75 -26.47 16.91
N LEU A 330 -3.77 -26.49 15.57
CA LEU A 330 -3.63 -27.71 14.77
C LEU A 330 -2.38 -28.51 15.15
N LEU A 331 -1.24 -27.84 15.32
CA LEU A 331 0.03 -28.48 15.68
C LEU A 331 0.03 -29.07 17.10
N ARG A 332 -0.77 -28.53 18.03
CA ARG A 332 -0.85 -28.98 19.43
C ARG A 332 -1.94 -30.01 19.69
N GLU A 333 -3.10 -29.84 19.05
CA GLU A 333 -4.34 -30.56 19.34
C GLU A 333 -4.77 -31.49 18.18
N GLY A 334 -4.17 -31.31 17.00
CA GLY A 334 -4.43 -32.12 15.82
C GLY A 334 -3.79 -33.51 15.92
N PRO A 335 -4.23 -34.45 15.06
CA PRO A 335 -3.76 -35.84 15.11
C PRO A 335 -2.43 -36.08 14.37
N PHE A 336 -1.84 -35.04 13.76
CA PHE A 336 -0.63 -35.17 12.96
C PHE A 336 0.63 -35.02 13.81
N ASP A 337 1.67 -35.79 13.47
CA ASP A 337 3.00 -35.72 14.10
C ASP A 337 3.66 -34.35 13.84
N ASP A 338 3.52 -33.85 12.61
CA ASP A 338 4.02 -32.54 12.20
C ASP A 338 3.18 -31.91 11.08
N ILE A 339 3.28 -30.58 10.95
CA ILE A 339 2.60 -29.83 9.89
C ILE A 339 3.57 -28.90 9.17
N TRP A 340 3.38 -28.72 7.87
CA TRP A 340 4.14 -27.78 7.06
C TRP A 340 3.19 -26.82 6.35
N ILE A 341 3.45 -25.52 6.47
CA ILE A 341 2.59 -24.47 5.92
C ILE A 341 3.37 -23.64 4.92
N GLN A 342 2.77 -23.41 3.76
CA GLN A 342 3.38 -22.60 2.71
C GLN A 342 3.59 -21.13 3.14
N PRO A 343 4.81 -20.55 3.08
CA PRO A 343 5.07 -19.16 3.48
C PRO A 343 4.26 -18.12 2.69
N ALA A 344 4.07 -18.38 1.39
CA ALA A 344 3.20 -17.61 0.51
C ALA A 344 1.88 -18.35 0.25
N ALA A 345 1.18 -18.82 1.30
CA ALA A 345 0.01 -19.70 1.16
C ALA A 345 -1.19 -19.12 0.39
N GLY A 346 -1.29 -17.79 0.26
CA GLY A 346 -2.32 -17.16 -0.59
C GLY A 346 -2.03 -17.31 -2.09
N ASP A 347 -2.74 -16.57 -2.93
CA ASP A 347 -2.69 -16.70 -4.39
C ASP A 347 -1.30 -16.52 -5.01
N ALA A 348 -0.42 -15.74 -4.37
CA ALA A 348 0.97 -15.61 -4.80
C ALA A 348 1.66 -16.98 -4.89
N GLY A 349 1.42 -17.87 -3.93
CA GLY A 349 1.97 -19.23 -3.90
C GLY A 349 1.54 -20.10 -5.08
N GLY A 350 0.41 -19.77 -5.72
CA GLY A 350 -0.07 -20.46 -6.92
C GLY A 350 0.92 -20.40 -8.08
N ALA A 351 1.70 -19.31 -8.20
CA ALA A 351 2.75 -19.19 -9.21
C ALA A 351 3.85 -20.25 -9.01
N LEU A 352 4.29 -20.47 -7.77
CA LEU A 352 5.24 -21.53 -7.45
C LEU A 352 4.61 -22.92 -7.61
N GLY A 353 3.37 -23.06 -7.16
CA GLY A 353 2.60 -24.30 -7.23
C GLY A 353 2.49 -24.87 -8.63
N VAL A 354 2.05 -24.04 -9.60
CA VAL A 354 1.93 -24.49 -11.00
C VAL A 354 3.27 -24.88 -11.61
N ALA A 355 4.36 -24.17 -11.26
CA ALA A 355 5.69 -24.51 -11.77
C ALA A 355 6.18 -25.87 -11.25
N LEU A 356 5.99 -26.14 -9.94
CA LEU A 356 6.34 -27.43 -9.33
C LEU A 356 5.42 -28.56 -9.79
N PHE A 357 4.12 -28.28 -10.01
CA PHE A 357 3.18 -29.24 -10.58
C PHE A 357 3.62 -29.67 -11.98
N ILE A 358 4.02 -28.74 -12.85
CA ILE A 358 4.56 -29.09 -14.17
C ILE A 358 5.79 -30.00 -14.02
N TRP A 359 6.73 -29.64 -13.14
CA TRP A 359 7.97 -30.41 -12.96
C TRP A 359 7.75 -31.84 -12.45
N TYR A 360 6.98 -32.00 -11.37
CA TYR A 360 6.82 -33.28 -10.69
C TYR A 360 5.62 -34.08 -11.23
N GLN A 361 4.45 -33.45 -11.31
CA GLN A 361 3.21 -34.14 -11.72
C GLN A 361 3.21 -34.42 -13.23
N LEU A 362 3.39 -33.38 -14.06
CA LEU A 362 3.22 -33.51 -15.51
C LEU A 362 4.42 -34.14 -16.22
N LEU A 363 5.64 -33.70 -15.89
CA LEU A 363 6.87 -34.25 -16.48
C LEU A 363 7.32 -35.56 -15.81
N GLY A 364 6.78 -35.90 -14.64
CA GLY A 364 7.06 -37.16 -13.96
C GLY A 364 8.45 -37.27 -13.35
N ASN A 365 9.16 -36.14 -13.16
CA ASN A 365 10.48 -36.14 -12.55
C ASN A 365 10.44 -36.63 -11.10
N THR A 366 11.51 -37.27 -10.64
CA THR A 366 11.60 -37.78 -9.27
C THR A 366 11.73 -36.64 -8.27
N ARG A 367 10.93 -36.67 -7.20
CA ARG A 367 11.10 -35.81 -6.02
C ARG A 367 11.96 -36.52 -4.98
N ARG A 368 12.83 -35.76 -4.31
CA ARG A 368 13.61 -36.22 -3.16
C ARG A 368 13.30 -35.30 -1.99
N ALA A 369 12.54 -35.78 -1.01
CA ALA A 369 12.36 -35.02 0.21
C ALA A 369 13.69 -34.99 0.98
N SER A 370 13.95 -33.87 1.64
CA SER A 370 15.09 -33.70 2.53
C SER A 370 14.59 -33.50 3.96
N ARG A 371 15.47 -33.60 4.96
CA ARG A 371 15.10 -33.30 6.36
C ARG A 371 14.62 -31.85 6.53
N ALA A 372 14.95 -30.97 5.60
CA ALA A 372 14.46 -29.60 5.55
C ALA A 372 13.65 -29.32 4.30
N ASP A 373 12.83 -28.28 4.39
CA ASP A 373 12.06 -27.80 3.26
C ASP A 373 12.94 -27.09 2.22
N ASP A 374 12.41 -27.01 1.00
CA ASP A 374 13.08 -26.39 -0.15
C ASP A 374 12.69 -24.91 -0.36
N GLN A 375 11.99 -24.27 0.59
CA GLN A 375 11.63 -22.85 0.49
C GLN A 375 12.81 -21.91 0.78
N HIS A 376 13.93 -22.42 1.31
CA HIS A 376 15.14 -21.64 1.55
C HIS A 376 14.90 -20.36 2.39
N GLY A 377 14.12 -20.46 3.48
CA GLY A 377 13.77 -19.28 4.28
C GLY A 377 12.77 -18.33 3.56
N SER A 378 12.21 -18.77 2.44
CA SER A 378 11.46 -17.96 1.48
C SER A 378 12.27 -16.80 0.88
N LEU A 379 13.61 -16.84 0.96
CA LEU A 379 14.50 -15.79 0.45
C LEU A 379 14.73 -15.95 -1.07
N LEU A 380 13.65 -15.72 -1.83
CA LEU A 380 13.54 -16.04 -3.26
C LEU A 380 13.44 -14.81 -4.18
N GLY A 381 13.29 -13.61 -3.60
CA GLY A 381 13.15 -12.37 -4.35
C GLY A 381 14.47 -11.63 -4.59
N ALA A 382 14.36 -10.40 -5.10
CA ALA A 382 15.49 -9.58 -5.50
C ALA A 382 16.51 -9.34 -4.38
N SER A 383 17.78 -9.29 -4.77
CA SER A 383 18.90 -8.87 -3.93
C SER A 383 19.68 -7.73 -4.60
N TYR A 384 20.44 -7.00 -3.79
CA TYR A 384 21.27 -5.87 -4.25
C TYR A 384 22.66 -6.02 -3.66
N SER A 385 23.68 -5.89 -4.50
CA SER A 385 25.08 -5.95 -4.06
C SER A 385 25.50 -4.63 -3.40
N ASP A 386 26.56 -4.68 -2.60
CA ASP A 386 27.10 -3.49 -1.94
C ASP A 386 27.57 -2.42 -2.93
N GLU A 387 28.01 -2.80 -4.13
CA GLU A 387 28.38 -1.83 -5.16
C GLU A 387 27.16 -1.06 -5.67
N ARG A 388 26.02 -1.76 -5.86
CA ARG A 388 24.78 -1.10 -6.27
C ARG A 388 24.21 -0.22 -5.16
N ILE A 389 24.30 -0.68 -3.91
CA ILE A 389 23.87 0.07 -2.74
C ILE A 389 24.75 1.33 -2.59
N GLY A 390 26.08 1.18 -2.61
CA GLY A 390 27.03 2.29 -2.54
C GLY A 390 26.81 3.33 -3.63
N ALA A 391 26.69 2.90 -4.89
CA ALA A 391 26.42 3.81 -6.01
C ALA A 391 25.09 4.57 -5.85
N PHE A 392 24.04 3.93 -5.30
CA PHE A 392 22.79 4.60 -4.98
C PHE A 392 22.98 5.63 -3.86
N LEU A 393 23.64 5.26 -2.77
CA LEU A 393 23.87 6.13 -1.62
C LEU A 393 24.69 7.37 -2.00
N GLU A 394 25.75 7.21 -2.80
CA GLU A 394 26.53 8.30 -3.39
C GLU A 394 25.67 9.22 -4.27
N ALA A 395 24.87 8.66 -5.18
CA ALA A 395 23.99 9.44 -6.04
C ALA A 395 22.93 10.23 -5.27
N THR A 396 22.49 9.72 -4.11
CA THR A 396 21.55 10.42 -3.22
C THR A 396 22.22 11.36 -2.21
N ASN A 397 23.56 11.43 -2.19
CA ASN A 397 24.33 12.19 -1.20
C ASN A 397 23.92 11.85 0.25
N ALA A 398 23.65 10.57 0.53
CA ALA A 398 23.29 10.07 1.85
C ALA A 398 24.54 9.97 2.74
N ASN A 399 24.41 10.29 4.04
CA ASN A 399 25.51 10.09 4.97
C ASN A 399 25.52 8.64 5.45
N TYR A 400 26.62 7.93 5.25
CA TYR A 400 26.73 6.52 5.62
C TYR A 400 28.11 6.17 6.15
N ARG A 401 28.19 5.04 6.85
CA ARG A 401 29.44 4.38 7.22
C ARG A 401 29.48 3.01 6.57
N HIS A 402 30.53 2.74 5.82
CA HIS A 402 30.77 1.42 5.23
C HIS A 402 31.59 0.57 6.20
N ILE A 403 31.08 -0.60 6.58
CA ILE A 403 31.72 -1.57 7.48
C ILE A 403 31.85 -2.89 6.73
N SER A 404 33.00 -3.15 6.13
CA SER A 404 33.23 -4.35 5.32
C SER A 404 33.31 -5.64 6.12
N ASP A 405 33.64 -5.55 7.42
CA ASP A 405 33.73 -6.69 8.31
C ASP A 405 32.35 -7.00 8.90
N THR A 406 31.85 -8.19 8.60
CA THR A 406 30.53 -8.65 8.99
C THR A 406 30.36 -8.79 10.50
N ASP A 407 31.41 -9.20 11.23
CA ASP A 407 31.35 -9.33 12.70
C ASP A 407 31.23 -7.94 13.33
N ILE A 408 32.01 -6.97 12.86
CA ILE A 408 31.92 -5.58 13.32
C ILE A 408 30.56 -4.96 12.97
N LEU A 409 30.01 -5.28 11.80
CA LEU A 409 28.67 -4.83 11.39
C LEU A 409 27.60 -5.37 12.36
N CYS A 410 27.61 -6.67 12.64
CA CYS A 410 26.70 -7.30 13.58
C CYS A 410 26.87 -6.77 15.00
N GLU A 411 28.10 -6.57 15.47
CA GLU A 411 28.37 -5.95 16.77
C GLU A 411 27.75 -4.55 16.86
N ARG A 412 27.97 -3.72 15.83
CA ARG A 412 27.45 -2.36 15.81
C ARG A 412 25.92 -2.35 15.80
N VAL A 413 25.30 -3.15 14.95
CA VAL A 413 23.83 -3.20 14.85
C VAL A 413 23.22 -3.77 16.14
N ALA A 414 23.83 -4.80 16.73
CA ALA A 414 23.41 -5.33 18.03
C ALA A 414 23.51 -4.28 19.15
N ASP A 415 24.54 -3.42 19.14
CA ASP A 415 24.66 -2.31 20.10
C ASP A 415 23.55 -1.26 19.93
N GLU A 416 23.22 -0.89 18.68
CA GLU A 416 22.11 0.05 18.42
C GLU A 416 20.77 -0.55 18.90
N ILE A 417 20.53 -1.84 18.62
CA ILE A 417 19.32 -2.53 19.09
C ILE A 417 19.31 -2.64 20.62
N ALA A 418 20.45 -2.95 21.27
CA ALA A 418 20.53 -3.06 22.74
C ALA A 418 20.35 -1.70 23.44
N ALA A 419 20.72 -0.59 22.79
CA ALA A 419 20.35 0.75 23.22
C ALA A 419 18.82 1.02 23.06
N GLY A 420 18.12 0.11 22.38
CA GLY A 420 16.71 0.11 22.03
C GLY A 420 16.32 1.16 21.02
N LYS A 421 17.21 1.38 20.06
CA LYS A 421 16.87 2.03 18.80
C LYS A 421 16.13 1.05 17.89
N VAL A 422 15.29 1.60 17.02
CA VAL A 422 14.61 0.85 15.96
C VAL A 422 15.53 0.79 14.75
N VAL A 423 15.87 -0.42 14.32
CA VAL A 423 16.79 -0.65 13.21
C VAL A 423 16.06 -1.23 12.01
N ALA A 424 16.14 -0.56 10.87
CA ALA A 424 15.80 -1.16 9.58
C ALA A 424 16.95 -2.04 9.09
N TRP A 425 16.62 -3.25 8.66
CA TRP A 425 17.53 -4.28 8.22
C TRP A 425 17.20 -4.70 6.79
N PHE A 426 18.09 -4.36 5.86
CA PHE A 426 17.98 -4.64 4.43
C PHE A 426 19.17 -5.48 3.99
N GLN A 427 18.97 -6.79 3.86
CA GLN A 427 20.03 -7.75 3.54
C GLN A 427 19.60 -8.77 2.49
N GLY A 428 20.54 -9.20 1.66
CA GLY A 428 20.38 -10.35 0.76
C GLY A 428 19.10 -10.35 -0.09
N ARG A 429 18.64 -11.57 -0.40
CA ARG A 429 17.41 -11.82 -1.15
C ARG A 429 16.19 -11.55 -0.27
N MET A 430 15.23 -10.81 -0.80
CA MET A 430 13.98 -10.56 -0.10
C MET A 430 13.07 -11.79 -0.01
N GLU A 431 12.18 -11.76 0.96
CA GLU A 431 11.20 -12.79 1.27
C GLU A 431 10.08 -12.86 0.22
N PHE A 432 9.64 -14.09 -0.12
CA PHE A 432 8.43 -14.37 -0.89
C PHE A 432 7.26 -14.68 0.06
N GLY A 433 6.18 -13.90 -0.05
CA GLY A 433 5.03 -13.97 0.85
C GLY A 433 4.87 -12.71 1.72
N PRO A 434 3.89 -12.72 2.64
CA PRO A 434 3.45 -11.52 3.34
C PRO A 434 4.27 -11.18 4.60
N ARG A 435 5.23 -12.02 5.00
CA ARG A 435 6.01 -11.86 6.24
C ARG A 435 7.44 -11.47 5.91
N ALA A 436 8.00 -10.52 6.66
CA ALA A 436 9.44 -10.31 6.68
C ALA A 436 10.07 -11.31 7.65
N LEU A 437 11.16 -11.92 7.20
CA LEU A 437 11.84 -13.07 7.80
C LEU A 437 13.33 -12.77 7.98
N GLY A 438 13.69 -11.50 8.18
CA GLY A 438 15.07 -11.10 8.48
C GLY A 438 15.88 -10.62 7.28
N SER A 439 15.25 -10.31 6.15
CA SER A 439 15.91 -9.71 4.98
C SER A 439 15.37 -8.32 4.64
N ARG A 440 14.07 -8.07 4.84
CA ARG A 440 13.45 -6.74 4.73
C ARG A 440 12.66 -6.44 6.01
N SER A 441 13.39 -6.24 7.09
CA SER A 441 12.87 -6.24 8.46
C SER A 441 13.09 -4.92 9.19
N ILE A 442 12.18 -4.59 10.10
CA ILE A 442 12.42 -3.63 11.18
C ILE A 442 12.61 -4.44 12.45
N LEU A 443 13.75 -4.21 13.09
CA LEU A 443 14.24 -4.92 14.25
C LEU A 443 14.21 -4.03 15.49
N GLY A 444 14.03 -4.64 16.65
CA GLY A 444 14.17 -3.96 17.93
C GLY A 444 14.30 -4.93 19.10
N ASP A 445 14.64 -4.38 20.27
CA ASP A 445 14.88 -5.14 21.48
C ASP A 445 13.56 -5.66 22.11
N ALA A 446 13.38 -6.98 22.10
CA ALA A 446 12.18 -7.62 22.62
C ALA A 446 11.96 -7.41 24.13
N ARG A 447 13.00 -7.03 24.87
CA ARG A 447 12.96 -6.80 26.33
C ARG A 447 12.30 -5.47 26.71
N LYS A 448 12.22 -4.51 25.79
CA LYS A 448 11.65 -3.18 26.06
C LYS A 448 10.13 -3.19 25.96
N GLU A 449 9.44 -2.77 27.02
CA GLU A 449 7.98 -2.79 27.09
C GLU A 449 7.29 -1.80 26.12
N ASP A 450 7.87 -0.62 25.91
CA ASP A 450 7.29 0.45 25.10
C ASP A 450 7.56 0.32 23.59
N LEU A 451 8.50 -0.56 23.19
CA LEU A 451 8.95 -0.70 21.81
C LEU A 451 7.80 -1.00 20.84
N GLN A 452 6.84 -1.82 21.25
CA GLN A 452 5.69 -2.14 20.40
C GLN A 452 4.90 -0.87 20.04
N SER A 453 4.60 -0.04 21.04
CA SER A 453 3.88 1.22 20.82
C SER A 453 4.70 2.21 20.01
N VAL A 454 6.01 2.30 20.27
CA VAL A 454 6.94 3.16 19.52
C VAL A 454 6.92 2.80 18.03
N ILE A 455 7.09 1.53 17.67
CA ILE A 455 7.08 1.09 16.27
C ILE A 455 5.71 1.29 15.64
N ASN A 456 4.61 0.92 16.32
CA ASN A 456 3.26 1.06 15.76
C ASN A 456 2.91 2.53 15.47
N ARG A 457 3.28 3.46 16.35
CA ARG A 457 2.92 4.89 16.23
C ARG A 457 3.91 5.69 15.38
N LYS A 458 5.22 5.56 15.64
CA LYS A 458 6.25 6.42 15.03
C LYS A 458 6.79 5.90 13.70
N VAL A 459 6.66 4.59 13.45
CA VAL A 459 7.21 3.96 12.24
C VAL A 459 6.10 3.48 11.31
N LYS A 460 5.10 2.78 11.85
CA LYS A 460 4.05 2.14 11.05
C LYS A 460 2.80 2.98 10.86
N PHE A 461 2.58 3.98 11.71
CA PHE A 461 1.39 4.83 11.73
C PHE A 461 0.09 3.99 11.72
N ARG A 462 0.00 2.99 12.61
CA ARG A 462 -1.11 2.03 12.66
C ARG A 462 -1.59 1.77 14.09
N GLU A 463 -2.61 0.93 14.23
CA GLU A 463 -3.30 0.65 15.48
C GLU A 463 -2.36 0.01 16.54
N ASP A 464 -2.49 0.44 17.81
CA ASP A 464 -1.58 0.01 18.89
C ASP A 464 -1.67 -1.50 19.21
N PHE A 465 -2.84 -2.11 19.01
CA PHE A 465 -3.09 -3.53 19.32
C PHE A 465 -2.35 -4.51 18.39
N ARG A 466 -1.68 -4.01 17.34
CA ARG A 466 -1.04 -4.85 16.33
C ARG A 466 0.19 -5.55 16.92
N PRO A 467 0.21 -6.89 17.01
CA PRO A 467 1.34 -7.60 17.57
C PRO A 467 2.57 -7.58 16.64
N PHE A 468 3.73 -7.78 17.24
CA PHE A 468 4.97 -8.10 16.53
C PHE A 468 5.40 -9.54 16.82
N ALA A 469 6.25 -10.07 15.93
CA ALA A 469 6.71 -11.44 16.01
C ALA A 469 8.13 -11.50 16.60
N PRO A 470 8.43 -12.41 17.54
CA PRO A 470 9.80 -12.69 17.94
C PRO A 470 10.56 -13.47 16.85
N ALA A 471 11.77 -13.04 16.54
CA ALA A 471 12.80 -13.85 15.89
C ALA A 471 13.76 -14.37 16.96
N VAL A 472 13.93 -15.70 17.04
CA VAL A 472 14.70 -16.39 18.08
C VAL A 472 15.70 -17.37 17.48
N LEU A 473 16.88 -17.50 18.07
CA LEU A 473 17.84 -18.56 17.71
C LEU A 473 17.16 -19.93 17.85
N GLN A 474 17.23 -20.75 16.81
CA GLN A 474 16.50 -22.02 16.74
C GLN A 474 16.81 -22.93 17.94
N GLU A 475 18.07 -23.03 18.33
CA GLU A 475 18.55 -23.84 19.45
C GLU A 475 18.10 -23.32 20.82
N ARG A 476 17.59 -22.08 20.90
CA ARG A 476 17.08 -21.45 22.12
C ARG A 476 15.57 -21.25 22.14
N ALA A 477 14.87 -21.62 21.06
CA ALA A 477 13.43 -21.38 20.94
C ALA A 477 12.62 -22.04 22.08
N GLN A 478 13.02 -23.25 22.50
CA GLN A 478 12.33 -24.00 23.57
C GLN A 478 12.47 -23.35 24.96
N ASP A 479 13.51 -22.54 25.16
CA ASP A 479 13.72 -21.84 26.42
C ASP A 479 12.69 -20.72 26.63
N TYR A 480 12.11 -20.20 25.53
CA TYR A 480 11.20 -19.05 25.56
C TYR A 480 9.76 -19.42 25.21
N PHE A 481 9.56 -20.44 24.37
CA PHE A 481 8.27 -20.78 23.80
C PHE A 481 7.96 -22.26 23.95
N ASN A 482 6.69 -22.59 24.16
CA ASN A 482 6.22 -23.97 24.21
C ASN A 482 5.86 -24.47 22.79
N LEU A 483 6.86 -24.70 21.95
CA LEU A 483 6.71 -25.18 20.57
C LEU A 483 6.64 -26.71 20.44
N GLY A 484 7.15 -27.43 21.45
CA GLY A 484 7.34 -28.89 21.42
C GLY A 484 8.77 -29.25 21.00
N ALA A 485 9.32 -30.35 21.53
CA ALA A 485 10.72 -30.72 21.37
C ALA A 485 11.14 -30.78 19.88
N ASP A 486 12.31 -30.23 19.56
CA ASP A 486 12.95 -30.20 18.23
C ASP A 486 12.13 -29.55 17.09
N ARG A 487 11.03 -28.85 17.40
CA ARG A 487 10.19 -28.15 16.39
C ARG A 487 10.72 -26.76 16.05
N GLU A 488 10.58 -26.39 14.78
CA GLU A 488 10.95 -25.09 14.22
C GLU A 488 9.73 -24.33 13.66
N SER A 489 9.86 -23.01 13.54
CA SER A 489 8.85 -22.13 12.93
C SER A 489 9.56 -21.05 12.11
N PRO A 490 10.22 -21.38 10.99
CA PRO A 490 11.03 -20.43 10.23
C PRO A 490 10.22 -19.32 9.54
N TYR A 491 8.89 -19.48 9.41
CA TYR A 491 8.06 -18.65 8.52
C TYR A 491 7.06 -17.75 9.25
N MET A 492 7.09 -17.65 10.58
CA MET A 492 6.09 -16.92 11.39
C MET A 492 4.63 -17.36 11.13
N LEU A 493 4.43 -18.65 10.91
CA LEU A 493 3.12 -19.26 10.62
C LEU A 493 2.56 -20.10 11.78
N LEU A 494 3.26 -20.12 12.92
CA LEU A 494 2.82 -20.78 14.14
C LEU A 494 2.81 -19.79 15.31
N THR A 495 1.77 -19.88 16.14
CA THR A 495 1.76 -19.27 17.47
C THR A 495 2.00 -20.32 18.54
N ALA A 496 2.76 -19.93 19.57
CA ALA A 496 2.97 -20.78 20.75
C ALA A 496 2.87 -19.95 22.04
N PRO A 497 2.47 -20.57 23.16
CA PRO A 497 2.55 -19.95 24.47
C PRO A 497 3.99 -19.55 24.82
N VAL A 498 4.14 -18.35 25.36
CA VAL A 498 5.39 -17.86 25.94
C VAL A 498 5.54 -18.46 27.35
N ARG A 499 6.74 -18.93 27.70
CA ARG A 499 7.07 -19.46 29.04
C ARG A 499 7.24 -18.33 30.06
N GLN A 500 6.20 -17.53 30.26
CA GLN A 500 6.29 -16.28 31.03
C GLN A 500 6.83 -16.48 32.45
N ASP A 501 6.37 -17.49 33.18
CA ASP A 501 6.81 -17.71 34.56
C ASP A 501 8.30 -18.08 34.62
N ASP A 502 8.75 -18.95 33.71
CA ASP A 502 10.17 -19.33 33.57
C ASP A 502 11.02 -18.09 33.20
N LEU A 503 10.50 -17.21 32.34
CA LEU A 503 11.19 -15.98 31.91
C LEU A 503 11.24 -14.92 33.01
N LYS A 504 10.17 -14.75 33.78
CA LYS A 504 10.11 -13.89 34.97
C LYS A 504 11.14 -14.30 36.01
N GLN A 505 11.24 -15.61 36.29
CA GLN A 505 12.23 -16.13 37.23
C GLN A 505 13.68 -15.92 36.76
N ARG A 506 13.92 -15.96 35.44
CA ARG A 506 15.24 -15.72 34.84
C ARG A 506 15.56 -14.24 34.61
N GLY A 507 14.57 -13.34 34.71
CA GLY A 507 14.72 -11.92 34.38
C GLY A 507 14.95 -11.67 32.89
N THR A 508 14.47 -12.55 32.01
CA THR A 508 14.67 -12.48 30.55
C THR A 508 13.35 -12.34 29.80
N GLU A 509 12.43 -11.55 30.35
CA GLU A 509 11.12 -11.30 29.76
C GLU A 509 11.22 -10.58 28.40
N ILE A 510 10.24 -10.84 27.53
CA ILE A 510 10.17 -10.29 26.17
C ILE A 510 8.82 -9.60 25.89
N PRO A 511 8.47 -8.56 26.67
CA PRO A 511 7.14 -7.94 26.63
C PRO A 511 6.76 -7.42 25.23
N ALA A 512 7.69 -6.83 24.46
CA ALA A 512 7.36 -6.28 23.13
C ALA A 512 7.01 -7.32 22.06
N ALA A 513 7.32 -8.59 22.31
CA ALA A 513 7.03 -9.70 21.41
C ALA A 513 5.96 -10.66 21.96
N THR A 514 5.39 -10.36 23.13
CA THR A 514 4.39 -11.19 23.80
C THR A 514 3.01 -10.58 23.64
N HIS A 515 2.06 -11.37 23.15
CA HIS A 515 0.67 -10.95 23.01
C HIS A 515 -0.03 -10.87 24.38
N VAL A 516 -1.20 -10.22 24.40
CA VAL A 516 -2.03 -10.07 25.62
C VAL A 516 -2.53 -11.40 26.18
N ASP A 517 -2.64 -12.44 25.35
CA ASP A 517 -2.99 -13.81 25.74
C ASP A 517 -1.78 -14.68 26.11
N CYS A 518 -0.62 -14.06 26.33
CA CYS A 518 0.65 -14.71 26.64
C CYS A 518 1.17 -15.64 25.54
N SER A 519 0.71 -15.49 24.29
CA SER A 519 1.26 -16.18 23.12
C SER A 519 2.22 -15.31 22.32
N ALA A 520 2.95 -15.92 21.38
CA ALA A 520 3.73 -15.18 20.39
C ALA A 520 3.76 -15.92 19.04
N ARG A 521 3.89 -15.16 17.95
CA ARG A 521 4.03 -15.70 16.58
C ARG A 521 5.49 -15.78 16.17
N ILE A 522 6.06 -16.98 16.14
CA ILE A 522 7.51 -17.16 16.26
C ILE A 522 8.20 -17.33 14.90
N GLN A 523 9.35 -16.69 14.74
CA GLN A 523 10.36 -17.04 13.72
C GLN A 523 11.56 -17.72 14.39
N THR A 524 11.85 -18.98 14.04
CA THR A 524 13.12 -19.61 14.39
C THR A 524 14.18 -19.28 13.35
N VAL A 525 15.38 -18.91 13.81
CA VAL A 525 16.49 -18.43 12.99
C VAL A 525 17.68 -19.38 13.14
N ASP A 526 18.25 -19.79 12.01
CA ASP A 526 19.40 -20.68 11.90
C ASP A 526 20.37 -20.19 10.81
N THR A 527 21.62 -20.64 10.92
CA THR A 527 22.70 -20.26 10.01
C THR A 527 22.43 -20.64 8.55
N ARG A 528 21.81 -21.80 8.30
CA ARG A 528 21.64 -22.33 6.94
C ARG A 528 20.66 -21.50 6.11
N ARG A 529 19.54 -21.06 6.71
CA ARG A 529 18.53 -20.26 6.00
C ARG A 529 18.80 -18.76 6.07
N HIS A 530 19.32 -18.27 7.20
CA HIS A 530 19.30 -16.84 7.50
C HIS A 530 20.68 -16.17 7.49
N GLY A 531 21.78 -16.94 7.50
CA GLY A 531 23.15 -16.43 7.41
C GLY A 531 23.41 -15.24 8.33
N LEU A 532 23.64 -14.07 7.74
CA LEU A 532 23.93 -12.82 8.46
C LEU A 532 22.88 -12.44 9.52
N PHE A 533 21.60 -12.73 9.30
CA PHE A 533 20.56 -12.43 10.30
C PHE A 533 20.67 -13.33 11.54
N HIS A 534 21.12 -14.58 11.37
CA HIS A 534 21.48 -15.44 12.49
C HIS A 534 22.68 -14.87 13.26
N ASP A 535 23.72 -14.42 12.55
CA ASP A 535 24.95 -13.90 13.17
C ASP A 535 24.68 -12.61 13.96
N LEU A 536 23.79 -11.74 13.48
CA LEU A 536 23.29 -10.60 14.24
C LEU A 536 22.60 -11.03 15.53
N LEU A 537 21.71 -12.01 15.44
CA LEU A 537 20.92 -12.48 16.58
C LEU A 537 21.80 -13.18 17.63
N ASP A 538 22.78 -13.99 17.20
CA ASP A 538 23.81 -14.57 18.07
C ASP A 538 24.68 -13.49 18.74
N THR A 539 25.10 -12.48 17.98
CA THR A 539 25.88 -11.37 18.54
C THR A 539 25.08 -10.60 19.58
N PHE A 540 23.79 -10.34 19.31
CA PHE A 540 22.87 -9.73 20.27
C PHE A 540 22.70 -10.62 21.51
N TYR A 541 22.58 -11.94 21.33
CA TYR A 541 22.50 -12.90 22.43
C TYR A 541 23.73 -12.86 23.34
N ARG A 542 24.94 -12.92 22.76
CA ARG A 542 26.20 -12.84 23.50
C ARG A 542 26.35 -11.55 24.31
N LYS A 543 25.82 -10.43 23.80
CA LYS A 543 25.86 -9.12 24.48
C LYS A 543 24.81 -8.97 25.58
N THR A 544 23.61 -9.52 25.37
CA THR A 544 22.44 -9.19 26.20
C THR A 544 21.92 -10.32 27.07
N GLY A 545 22.35 -11.56 26.79
CA GLY A 545 21.77 -12.77 27.36
C GLY A 545 20.36 -13.10 26.82
N CYS A 546 19.84 -12.36 25.85
CA CYS A 546 18.53 -12.59 25.24
C CYS A 546 18.68 -12.98 23.75
N PRO A 547 18.27 -14.18 23.32
CA PRO A 547 18.39 -14.64 21.94
C PRO A 547 17.18 -14.24 21.09
N VAL A 548 16.44 -13.21 21.48
CA VAL A 548 15.16 -12.82 20.87
C VAL A 548 15.18 -11.35 20.45
N LEU A 549 14.82 -11.11 19.20
CA LEU A 549 14.55 -9.77 18.66
C LEU A 549 13.08 -9.66 18.24
N VAL A 550 12.53 -8.45 18.32
CA VAL A 550 11.30 -8.11 17.60
C VAL A 550 11.64 -8.05 16.12
N ASN A 551 10.89 -8.77 15.29
CA ASN A 551 10.95 -8.69 13.83
C ASN A 551 9.56 -8.32 13.27
N THR A 552 9.53 -7.25 12.47
CA THR A 552 8.35 -6.85 11.70
C THR A 552 8.73 -6.44 10.29
N SER A 553 7.75 -6.35 9.40
CA SER A 553 7.98 -6.00 8.00
C SER A 553 8.67 -4.65 7.84
N PHE A 554 9.53 -4.44 6.85
CA PHE A 554 10.08 -3.11 6.56
C PHE A 554 9.20 -2.41 5.51
N ASN A 555 8.29 -1.56 5.99
CA ASN A 555 7.31 -0.78 5.21
C ASN A 555 6.53 0.19 6.11
N LEU A 556 5.80 1.12 5.52
CA LEU A 556 4.73 1.84 6.19
C LEU A 556 3.42 1.01 6.18
N GLY A 557 2.42 1.37 6.99
CA GLY A 557 1.19 0.57 7.12
C GLY A 557 0.39 0.38 5.81
N TRP A 558 0.54 1.30 4.86
CA TRP A 558 -0.18 1.35 3.59
C TRP A 558 0.64 0.91 2.37
N GLU A 559 1.89 0.50 2.57
CA GLU A 559 2.82 0.13 1.49
C GLU A 559 3.19 -1.36 1.54
N PRO A 560 3.60 -1.95 0.41
CA PRO A 560 4.26 -3.26 0.38
C PRO A 560 5.60 -3.24 1.12
N ILE A 561 6.13 -4.41 1.48
CA ILE A 561 7.52 -4.57 1.96
C ILE A 561 8.50 -3.93 0.96
N VAL A 562 9.46 -3.14 1.43
CA VAL A 562 10.46 -2.47 0.59
C VAL A 562 11.26 -3.49 -0.25
N CYS A 563 11.49 -3.20 -1.52
CA CYS A 563 12.23 -4.08 -2.42
C CYS A 563 13.63 -3.52 -2.71
N SER A 564 13.71 -2.27 -3.16
CA SER A 564 14.94 -1.64 -3.64
C SER A 564 15.67 -0.80 -2.58
N PRO A 565 16.97 -0.47 -2.78
CA PRO A 565 17.70 0.49 -1.94
C PRO A 565 16.99 1.84 -1.83
N ARG A 566 16.36 2.29 -2.92
CA ARG A 566 15.54 3.49 -2.94
C ARG A 566 14.35 3.37 -1.99
N ASP A 567 13.56 2.30 -2.10
CA ASP A 567 12.38 2.08 -1.26
C ASP A 567 12.76 2.06 0.23
N ALA A 568 13.87 1.40 0.56
CA ALA A 568 14.37 1.29 1.93
C ALA A 568 14.85 2.63 2.48
N TYR A 569 15.60 3.40 1.68
CA TYR A 569 16.05 4.74 2.07
C TYR A 569 14.87 5.70 2.22
N GLU A 570 13.92 5.71 1.28
CA GLU A 570 12.72 6.55 1.34
C GLU A 570 11.88 6.22 2.57
N THR A 571 11.62 4.94 2.85
CA THR A 571 10.90 4.51 4.07
C THR A 571 11.65 4.90 5.34
N PHE A 572 12.97 4.73 5.37
CA PHE A 572 13.80 5.17 6.49
C PHE A 572 13.72 6.68 6.69
N MET A 573 13.73 7.46 5.61
CA MET A 573 13.66 8.92 5.67
C MET A 573 12.28 9.43 6.10
N THR A 574 11.19 8.75 5.75
CA THR A 574 9.81 9.15 6.08
C THR A 574 9.24 8.55 7.37
N SER A 575 10.01 7.75 8.10
CA SER A 575 9.58 7.12 9.35
C SER A 575 10.47 7.46 10.54
N GLY A 576 10.00 7.12 11.74
CA GLY A 576 10.75 7.22 13.00
C GLY A 576 11.77 6.10 13.22
N ILE A 577 12.37 5.55 12.16
CA ILE A 577 13.45 4.55 12.26
C ILE A 577 14.76 5.29 12.58
N ASP A 578 15.51 4.77 13.56
CA ASP A 578 16.73 5.41 14.06
C ASP A 578 17.96 5.08 13.22
N THR A 579 18.04 3.84 12.71
CA THR A 579 19.20 3.34 11.97
C THR A 579 18.76 2.46 10.82
N LEU A 580 19.39 2.60 9.66
CA LEU A 580 19.23 1.74 8.50
C LEU A 580 20.54 1.01 8.23
N CYS A 581 20.51 -0.31 8.32
CA CYS A 581 21.57 -1.20 7.86
C CYS A 581 21.17 -1.76 6.48
N MET A 582 21.91 -1.39 5.44
CA MET A 582 21.66 -1.78 4.06
C MET A 582 22.94 -2.37 3.46
N GLY A 583 22.98 -3.70 3.29
CA GLY A 583 24.24 -4.38 2.98
C GLY A 583 25.27 -4.11 4.07
N HIS A 584 26.48 -3.73 3.67
CA HIS A 584 27.57 -3.34 4.59
C HIS A 584 27.57 -1.83 4.93
N TYR A 585 26.48 -1.12 4.69
CA TYR A 585 26.34 0.31 4.98
C TYR A 585 25.40 0.55 6.16
N ILE A 586 25.86 1.33 7.13
CA ILE A 586 25.04 1.82 8.25
C ILE A 586 24.79 3.31 8.08
N LEU A 587 23.51 3.68 8.14
CA LEU A 587 23.03 5.05 8.10
C LEU A 587 22.36 5.38 9.43
N SER A 588 22.84 6.41 10.12
CA SER A 588 22.16 6.97 11.29
C SER A 588 21.20 8.07 10.86
N LYS A 589 19.99 8.06 11.41
CA LYS A 589 18.95 9.07 11.11
C LYS A 589 19.40 10.47 11.51
N SER A 590 20.10 10.59 12.64
CA SER A 590 20.59 11.86 13.17
C SER A 590 21.76 12.44 12.38
N GLU A 591 22.50 11.58 11.67
CA GLU A 591 23.66 11.98 10.87
C GLU A 591 23.29 12.24 9.41
N GLN A 592 22.08 11.87 8.97
CA GLN A 592 21.65 12.21 7.62
C GLN A 592 21.72 13.73 7.44
N PRO A 593 22.19 14.20 6.27
CA PRO A 593 22.19 15.63 6.01
C PRO A 593 20.78 16.11 6.28
N SER A 594 20.69 17.23 7.01
CA SER A 594 19.43 17.82 7.39
C SER A 594 18.50 17.78 6.20
N TYR A 595 17.44 17.02 6.32
CA TYR A 595 16.28 17.19 5.47
C TYR A 595 15.56 18.46 5.94
N VAL A 596 16.28 19.58 5.95
CA VAL A 596 16.39 20.55 7.05
C VAL A 596 15.72 20.10 8.37
N SER A 597 16.49 19.51 9.28
CA SER A 597 16.33 19.61 10.73
C SER A 597 17.66 20.02 11.35
N GLY A 598 17.66 21.13 12.08
CA GLY A 598 18.63 21.43 13.14
C GLY A 598 18.21 20.77 14.45
N PRO A 599 19.02 20.89 15.52
CA PRO A 599 18.86 20.12 16.75
C PRO A 599 17.56 20.45 17.48
N ALA A 600 17.06 19.44 18.20
CA ALA A 600 15.90 19.52 19.05
C ALA A 600 16.20 20.39 20.28
N GLU A 601 15.93 21.68 20.18
CA GLU A 601 15.51 22.52 21.30
C GLU A 601 14.15 23.15 20.94
N ASP A 602 13.36 23.45 21.97
CA ASP A 602 11.93 23.74 21.97
C ASP A 602 11.57 25.02 21.16
N HIS A 603 11.55 24.92 19.83
CA HIS A 603 11.22 26.02 18.93
C HIS A 603 9.93 25.75 18.17
N ARG A 604 8.80 25.83 18.87
CA ARG A 604 7.47 25.77 18.23
C ARG A 604 7.20 27.00 17.34
N ASP A 605 7.96 28.08 17.53
CA ASP A 605 7.75 29.39 16.88
C ASP A 605 8.82 29.83 15.85
N GLU A 606 10.01 29.20 15.75
CA GLU A 606 11.09 29.72 14.88
C GLU A 606 10.96 29.40 13.37
N VAL A 607 10.14 28.41 13.00
CA VAL A 607 9.97 28.00 11.58
C VAL A 607 9.29 29.09 10.75
N LEU A 608 8.44 29.94 11.36
CA LEU A 608 7.77 31.04 10.70
C LEU A 608 8.66 32.29 10.62
N THR A 609 9.49 32.57 11.63
CA THR A 609 10.36 33.77 11.67
C THR A 609 11.39 33.81 10.54
N ASP A 610 11.84 32.65 10.08
CA ASP A 610 12.79 32.56 8.95
C ASP A 610 12.17 32.92 7.60
N VAL A 611 10.87 32.64 7.42
CA VAL A 611 10.17 32.81 6.13
C VAL A 611 9.27 34.02 6.07
N LEU A 612 8.75 34.53 7.20
CA LEU A 612 7.88 35.70 7.24
C LEU A 612 8.69 37.01 7.15
N CYS A 613 8.09 38.03 6.53
CA CYS A 613 8.60 39.41 6.57
C CYS A 613 8.52 40.01 7.99
N SER A 614 9.34 41.02 8.27
CA SER A 614 9.20 41.81 9.49
C SER A 614 7.92 42.67 9.42
N PRO A 615 7.27 43.01 10.55
CA PRO A 615 6.07 43.86 10.55
C PRO A 615 6.37 45.20 9.87
N GLY A 616 5.71 45.47 8.72
CA GLY A 616 5.90 46.69 7.92
C GLY A 616 6.64 46.52 6.58
N ASP A 617 7.23 45.35 6.31
CA ASP A 617 7.92 45.03 5.04
C ASP A 617 7.01 44.27 4.04
N GLU A 618 5.69 44.40 4.17
CA GLU A 618 4.73 43.76 3.28
C GLU A 618 4.82 44.35 1.87
N VAL A 619 4.88 43.48 0.86
CA VAL A 619 4.87 43.91 -0.54
C VAL A 619 3.43 44.25 -0.92
N ASP A 620 3.06 45.53 -0.82
CA ASP A 620 1.75 46.02 -1.29
C ASP A 620 1.77 46.12 -2.82
N LEU A 621 1.31 45.05 -3.48
CA LEU A 621 1.02 45.07 -4.91
C LEU A 621 -0.36 45.70 -5.08
N SER A 622 -0.39 47.01 -5.35
CA SER A 622 -1.63 47.76 -5.56
C SER A 622 -2.53 47.07 -6.60
N CYS A 623 -3.62 46.44 -6.15
CA CYS A 623 -4.62 45.82 -7.02
C CYS A 623 -5.94 46.57 -6.93
N ASP A 624 -6.65 46.64 -8.06
CA ASP A 624 -7.95 47.29 -8.18
C ASP A 624 -9.07 46.32 -7.73
N ASP A 625 -9.30 46.16 -6.41
CA ASP A 625 -10.46 45.42 -5.87
C ASP A 625 -11.74 46.29 -5.89
N SER A 626 -12.01 46.91 -7.03
CA SER A 626 -13.08 47.91 -7.21
C SER A 626 -14.50 47.38 -6.96
N ALA A 627 -14.67 46.07 -6.75
CA ALA A 627 -15.97 45.40 -6.54
C ALA A 627 -16.11 44.63 -5.21
N GLY A 628 -15.10 44.65 -4.32
CA GLY A 628 -15.10 43.94 -3.04
C GLY A 628 -15.23 42.42 -3.20
N VAL A 629 -14.56 41.86 -4.20
CA VAL A 629 -14.65 40.43 -4.55
C VAL A 629 -14.02 39.59 -3.45
N THR A 630 -12.86 40.01 -2.95
CA THR A 630 -12.10 39.31 -1.89
C THR A 630 -12.95 39.11 -0.64
N GLU A 631 -13.62 40.15 -0.15
CA GLU A 631 -14.48 40.05 1.04
C GLU A 631 -15.73 39.17 0.81
N LYS A 632 -16.31 39.18 -0.39
CA LYS A 632 -17.46 38.32 -0.72
C LYS A 632 -17.08 36.84 -0.78
N VAL A 633 -15.93 36.52 -1.37
CA VAL A 633 -15.41 35.15 -1.47
C VAL A 633 -14.99 34.65 -0.09
N LYS A 634 -14.32 35.49 0.70
CA LYS A 634 -13.98 35.20 2.10
C LYS A 634 -15.22 34.90 2.93
N ALA A 635 -16.24 35.76 2.88
CA ALA A 635 -17.50 35.54 3.61
C ALA A 635 -18.18 34.21 3.19
N PHE A 636 -18.15 33.88 1.90
CA PHE A 636 -18.71 32.63 1.38
C PHE A 636 -18.01 31.38 1.94
N TYR A 637 -16.66 31.35 1.96
CA TYR A 637 -15.89 30.22 2.46
C TYR A 637 -15.79 30.16 4.00
N GLU A 638 -15.96 31.28 4.70
CA GLU A 638 -16.12 31.28 6.17
C GLU A 638 -17.43 30.56 6.58
N GLU A 639 -18.49 30.67 5.79
CA GLU A 639 -19.76 29.93 5.98
C GLU A 639 -19.70 28.49 5.41
N ASN A 640 -18.92 28.27 4.34
CA ASN A 640 -18.85 26.99 3.62
C ASN A 640 -17.40 26.52 3.44
N PRO A 641 -16.68 26.11 4.50
CA PRO A 641 -15.30 25.67 4.38
C PRO A 641 -15.14 24.51 3.39
N PHE A 642 -14.16 24.62 2.50
CA PHE A 642 -13.90 23.64 1.44
C PHE A 642 -12.39 23.41 1.27
N PRO A 643 -11.93 22.18 0.98
CA PRO A 643 -12.67 20.91 1.04
C PRO A 643 -13.06 20.53 2.48
N ASN A 644 -14.14 19.79 2.74
CA ASN A 644 -14.58 19.53 4.12
C ASN A 644 -13.86 18.31 4.76
N TYR A 645 -13.57 18.35 6.07
CA TYR A 645 -13.20 17.17 6.85
C TYR A 645 -14.43 16.47 7.40
N ASP A 646 -14.40 15.14 7.43
CA ASP A 646 -15.56 14.31 7.78
C ASP A 646 -15.70 14.06 9.29
N GLY A 647 -14.99 14.81 10.12
CA GLY A 647 -14.94 14.67 11.59
C GLY A 647 -14.26 13.39 12.10
N ASN A 648 -14.02 12.41 11.20
CA ASN A 648 -13.34 11.14 11.44
C ASN A 648 -12.15 10.95 10.47
N ASP A 649 -11.63 12.02 9.88
CA ASP A 649 -10.50 11.91 8.97
C ASP A 649 -9.21 11.59 9.74
N THR A 650 -8.52 10.54 9.31
CA THR A 650 -7.21 10.13 9.84
C THR A 650 -6.13 10.40 8.81
N LEU A 651 -4.86 10.36 9.21
CA LEU A 651 -3.74 10.43 8.25
C LEU A 651 -3.90 9.43 7.09
N ARG A 652 -4.39 8.23 7.40
CA ARG A 652 -4.66 7.19 6.41
C ARG A 652 -5.81 7.56 5.47
N SER A 653 -6.94 8.07 5.98
CA SER A 653 -8.06 8.47 5.11
C SER A 653 -7.63 9.57 4.15
N LEU A 654 -6.76 10.48 4.60
CA LEU A 654 -6.17 11.55 3.79
C LEU A 654 -5.29 10.99 2.66
N ILE A 655 -4.41 10.03 2.96
CA ILE A 655 -3.58 9.34 1.95
C ILE A 655 -4.44 8.53 0.97
N GLU A 656 -5.48 7.85 1.44
CA GLU A 656 -6.38 7.09 0.57
C GLU A 656 -7.20 8.02 -0.36
N LYS A 657 -7.66 9.17 0.16
CA LYS A 657 -8.30 10.24 -0.63
C LYS A 657 -7.31 10.77 -1.69
N ALA A 658 -6.05 10.99 -1.32
CA ALA A 658 -4.98 11.39 -2.24
C ALA A 658 -4.66 10.32 -3.30
N ARG A 659 -4.72 9.02 -2.98
CA ARG A 659 -4.55 7.94 -3.97
C ARG A 659 -5.71 7.85 -4.96
N ARG A 660 -6.93 8.19 -4.53
CA ARG A 660 -8.12 8.22 -5.40
C ARG A 660 -8.14 9.43 -6.34
N SER A 661 -7.56 10.54 -5.91
CA SER A 661 -7.44 11.77 -6.69
C SER A 661 -6.04 11.80 -7.30
N GLY A 662 -5.89 11.44 -8.59
CA GLY A 662 -4.55 11.24 -9.17
C GLY A 662 -3.57 12.42 -9.03
N LEU A 663 -4.05 13.65 -8.79
CA LEU A 663 -3.23 14.86 -8.65
C LEU A 663 -2.41 14.91 -7.35
N PRO A 664 -2.98 14.85 -6.12
CA PRO A 664 -2.20 14.75 -4.89
C PRO A 664 -1.09 13.71 -4.93
N LEU A 665 -1.37 12.50 -5.42
CA LEU A 665 -0.35 11.45 -5.54
C LEU A 665 0.76 11.81 -6.53
N ALA A 666 0.44 12.43 -7.67
CA ALA A 666 1.44 12.89 -8.63
C ALA A 666 2.32 14.01 -8.05
N LEU A 667 1.74 14.92 -7.25
CA LEU A 667 2.49 15.96 -6.53
C LEU A 667 3.42 15.36 -5.47
N ASP A 668 2.95 14.40 -4.69
CA ASP A 668 3.75 13.71 -3.68
C ASP A 668 4.92 12.91 -4.30
N ARG A 669 4.77 12.39 -5.50
CA ARG A 669 5.89 11.73 -6.22
C ARG A 669 6.86 12.73 -6.81
N ALA A 670 6.36 13.81 -7.40
CA ALA A 670 7.18 14.75 -8.16
C ALA A 670 7.91 15.78 -7.30
N ILE A 671 7.34 16.17 -6.16
CA ILE A 671 7.98 17.16 -5.26
C ILE A 671 9.02 16.43 -4.41
N PRO A 672 10.32 16.84 -4.45
CA PRO A 672 11.34 16.27 -3.58
C PRO A 672 10.96 16.39 -2.10
N TYR A 673 11.27 15.38 -1.29
CA TYR A 673 10.76 15.31 0.07
C TYR A 673 11.14 16.53 0.99
N ASN A 674 12.20 17.35 0.80
CA ASN A 674 12.59 18.51 1.65
C ASN A 674 12.56 19.80 0.86
N SER A 675 11.80 19.79 -0.22
CA SER A 675 11.27 21.03 -0.76
C SER A 675 10.49 21.76 0.32
N THR A 676 10.71 23.07 0.36
CA THR A 676 9.83 24.01 1.06
C THR A 676 8.70 24.35 0.10
N VAL A 677 7.49 23.91 0.44
CA VAL A 677 6.29 24.02 -0.40
C VAL A 677 5.35 25.07 0.18
N LEU A 678 4.89 25.99 -0.65
CA LEU A 678 3.80 26.90 -0.32
C LEU A 678 2.52 26.43 -1.01
N GLU A 679 1.46 26.19 -0.26
CA GLU A 679 0.11 26.03 -0.81
C GLU A 679 -0.69 27.29 -0.54
N VAL A 680 -1.20 27.91 -1.60
CA VAL A 680 -1.97 29.15 -1.56
C VAL A 680 -3.43 28.87 -1.85
N GLY A 681 -4.30 29.32 -0.94
CA GLY A 681 -5.69 28.93 -0.81
C GLY A 681 -5.83 27.44 -0.49
N CYS A 682 -5.19 27.00 0.60
CA CYS A 682 -5.20 25.60 1.03
C CYS A 682 -6.58 25.11 1.49
N GLY A 683 -7.55 26.02 1.69
CA GLY A 683 -8.83 25.68 2.26
C GLY A 683 -8.62 25.08 3.65
N THR A 684 -9.20 23.90 3.89
CA THR A 684 -9.02 23.17 5.15
C THR A 684 -7.67 22.45 5.27
N GLY A 685 -6.75 22.60 4.31
CA GLY A 685 -5.38 22.12 4.45
C GLY A 685 -5.20 20.62 4.23
N GLN A 686 -6.16 19.94 3.58
CA GLN A 686 -6.05 18.51 3.29
C GLN A 686 -4.81 18.17 2.46
N LEU A 687 -4.57 18.92 1.37
CA LEU A 687 -3.36 18.72 0.55
C LEU A 687 -2.10 19.13 1.32
N THR A 688 -2.15 20.23 2.08
CA THR A 688 -1.04 20.71 2.92
C THR A 688 -0.59 19.64 3.91
N ASN A 689 -1.53 19.07 4.66
CA ASN A 689 -1.28 18.03 5.65
C ASN A 689 -0.80 16.74 4.97
N PHE A 690 -1.36 16.38 3.81
CA PHE A 690 -0.93 15.20 3.05
C PHE A 690 0.52 15.32 2.57
N LEU A 691 0.88 16.43 1.93
CA LEU A 691 2.25 16.65 1.43
C LEU A 691 3.27 16.74 2.57
N GLY A 692 2.83 17.15 3.76
CA GLY A 692 3.62 17.19 4.99
C GLY A 692 3.94 15.82 5.60
N VAL A 693 3.24 14.76 5.17
CA VAL A 693 3.55 13.38 5.61
C VAL A 693 4.95 12.97 5.14
N SER A 694 5.31 13.33 3.91
CA SER A 694 6.54 12.85 3.27
C SER A 694 7.72 13.80 3.51
N CYS A 695 7.98 14.16 4.77
CA CYS A 695 9.13 14.97 5.23
C CYS A 695 9.31 16.39 4.63
N ARG A 696 8.31 16.92 3.93
CA ARG A 696 8.36 18.29 3.36
C ARG A 696 8.09 19.34 4.42
N ARG A 697 8.64 20.54 4.21
CA ARG A 697 8.18 21.74 4.93
C ARG A 697 7.05 22.33 4.11
N VAL A 698 5.81 22.18 4.58
CA VAL A 698 4.64 22.63 3.83
C VAL A 698 3.94 23.73 4.60
N ILE A 699 3.79 24.89 3.96
CA ILE A 699 3.07 26.03 4.52
C ILE A 699 1.78 26.19 3.74
N GLY A 700 0.66 25.98 4.40
CA GLY A 700 -0.68 26.21 3.85
C GLY A 700 -1.13 27.62 4.17
N THR A 701 -1.66 28.33 3.19
CA THR A 701 -2.18 29.68 3.40
C THR A 701 -3.59 29.83 2.87
N ASP A 702 -4.41 30.55 3.61
CA ASP A 702 -5.79 30.87 3.21
C ASP A 702 -6.20 32.22 3.81
N ILE A 703 -7.15 32.89 3.18
CA ILE A 703 -7.72 34.14 3.72
C ILE A 703 -8.74 33.84 4.84
N CYS A 704 -9.31 32.64 4.86
CA CYS A 704 -10.36 32.21 5.78
C CYS A 704 -9.76 31.56 7.04
N SER A 705 -10.10 32.12 8.20
CA SER A 705 -9.58 31.68 9.49
C SER A 705 -10.17 30.34 9.94
N ASN A 706 -11.45 30.06 9.63
CA ASN A 706 -12.10 28.79 9.96
C ASN A 706 -11.46 27.61 9.22
N SER A 707 -11.12 27.80 7.94
CA SER A 707 -10.48 26.77 7.12
C SER A 707 -9.09 26.42 7.65
N ILE A 708 -8.29 27.44 7.97
CA ILE A 708 -6.98 27.27 8.62
C ILE A 708 -7.11 26.52 9.95
N ARG A 709 -8.09 26.87 10.78
CA ARG A 709 -8.30 26.21 12.08
C ARG A 709 -8.56 24.71 11.95
N LEU A 710 -9.30 24.30 10.91
CA LEU A 710 -9.55 22.89 10.63
C LEU A 710 -8.27 22.16 10.21
N GLY A 711 -7.45 22.79 9.37
CA GLY A 711 -6.15 22.26 8.96
C GLY A 711 -5.17 22.13 10.13
N GLU A 712 -5.10 23.17 10.97
CA GLU A 712 -4.25 23.23 12.15
C GLU A 712 -4.65 22.18 13.19
N LYS A 713 -5.96 22.02 13.44
CA LYS A 713 -6.48 20.96 14.32
C LYS A 713 -6.04 19.57 13.85
N PHE A 714 -6.17 19.28 12.56
CA PHE A 714 -5.73 18.00 12.00
C PHE A 714 -4.22 17.79 12.16
N ARG A 715 -3.43 18.85 11.90
CA ARG A 715 -1.97 18.87 12.09
C ARG A 715 -1.59 18.55 13.54
N GLU A 716 -2.23 19.19 14.51
CA GLU A 716 -1.98 18.97 15.95
C GLU A 716 -2.35 17.55 16.37
N GLU A 717 -3.51 17.06 15.97
CA GLU A 717 -3.98 15.68 16.27
C GLU A 717 -3.01 14.62 15.76
N HIS A 718 -2.37 14.86 14.61
CA HIS A 718 -1.47 13.92 13.94
C HIS A 718 0.03 14.24 14.09
N LYS A 719 0.39 15.25 14.89
CA LYS A 719 1.78 15.68 15.15
C LYS A 719 2.60 15.93 13.89
N LEU A 720 2.00 16.66 12.93
CA LEU A 720 2.68 17.05 11.69
C LEU A 720 3.57 18.28 11.96
N ASP A 721 4.76 18.01 12.51
CA ASP A 721 5.66 19.06 13.02
C ASP A 721 6.24 19.99 11.95
N ARG A 722 6.18 19.59 10.68
CA ARG A 722 6.72 20.34 9.52
C ARG A 722 5.66 21.06 8.69
N VAL A 723 4.40 20.95 9.08
CA VAL A 723 3.28 21.66 8.47
C VAL A 723 2.96 22.89 9.29
N ARG A 724 2.68 24.01 8.64
CA ARG A 724 2.20 25.24 9.28
C ARG A 724 1.08 25.85 8.45
N PHE A 725 0.13 26.49 9.12
CA PHE A 725 -0.90 27.27 8.46
C PHE A 725 -0.74 28.76 8.78
N VAL A 726 -0.88 29.62 7.77
CA VAL A 726 -0.77 31.08 7.92
C VAL A 726 -1.95 31.74 7.24
N GLN A 727 -2.65 32.62 7.96
CA GLN A 727 -3.70 33.43 7.35
C GLN A 727 -3.06 34.50 6.47
N MET A 728 -3.42 34.52 5.19
CA MET A 728 -2.76 35.38 4.20
C MET A 728 -3.73 35.79 3.11
N ASP A 729 -3.65 37.05 2.68
CA ASP A 729 -4.21 37.52 1.43
C ASP A 729 -3.21 37.26 0.29
N LEU A 730 -3.65 36.59 -0.77
CA LEU A 730 -2.84 36.29 -1.96
C LEU A 730 -2.22 37.55 -2.59
N PHE A 731 -2.93 38.69 -2.53
CA PHE A 731 -2.42 39.95 -3.10
C PHE A 731 -1.40 40.65 -2.20
N ARG A 732 -1.30 40.23 -0.93
CA ARG A 732 -0.38 40.78 0.07
C ARG A 732 0.37 39.64 0.78
N PRO A 733 1.26 38.95 0.06
CA PRO A 733 1.99 37.83 0.65
C PRO A 733 2.90 38.31 1.79
N CYS A 734 2.88 37.59 2.91
CA CYS A 734 3.63 37.93 4.13
C CYS A 734 5.00 37.24 4.21
N PHE A 735 5.51 36.68 3.11
CA PHE A 735 6.74 35.90 3.07
C PHE A 735 7.89 36.66 2.41
N LYS A 736 9.11 36.40 2.89
CA LYS A 736 10.35 36.86 2.27
C LYS A 736 10.47 36.28 0.84
N PRO A 737 11.07 37.02 -0.11
CA PRO A 737 11.34 36.50 -1.46
C PRO A 737 12.20 35.24 -1.48
N GLU A 738 12.04 34.42 -2.52
CA GLU A 738 12.88 33.27 -2.86
C GLU A 738 13.04 32.22 -1.75
N ARG A 739 11.95 31.88 -1.05
CA ARG A 739 11.95 30.89 0.04
C ARG A 739 11.38 29.53 -0.34
N PHE A 740 10.58 29.45 -1.39
CA PHE A 740 9.85 28.24 -1.75
C PHE A 740 10.45 27.56 -2.97
N ASP A 741 10.60 26.23 -2.89
CA ASP A 741 11.05 25.38 -4.00
C ASP A 741 9.88 25.05 -4.93
N VAL A 742 8.67 24.94 -4.36
CA VAL A 742 7.43 24.69 -5.09
C VAL A 742 6.31 25.57 -4.53
N ILE A 743 5.56 26.24 -5.42
CA ILE A 743 4.33 26.95 -5.08
C ILE A 743 3.13 26.26 -5.75
N LEU A 744 2.12 25.92 -4.96
CA LEU A 744 0.85 25.33 -5.39
C LEU A 744 -0.25 26.36 -5.19
N CYS A 745 -0.95 26.75 -6.25
CA CYS A 745 -2.12 27.63 -6.19
C CYS A 745 -3.26 26.98 -6.97
N LEU A 746 -3.95 26.05 -6.31
CA LEU A 746 -4.93 25.17 -6.93
C LEU A 746 -6.33 25.65 -6.62
N GLY A 747 -7.03 26.14 -7.65
CA GLY A 747 -8.44 26.47 -7.50
C GLY A 747 -8.74 27.82 -6.87
N VAL A 748 -7.77 28.76 -6.89
CA VAL A 748 -7.88 30.05 -6.19
C VAL A 748 -7.96 31.24 -7.14
N LEU A 749 -7.02 31.33 -8.09
CA LEU A 749 -6.86 32.52 -8.95
C LEU A 749 -8.14 32.92 -9.68
N HIS A 750 -8.96 31.95 -10.08
CA HIS A 750 -10.19 32.23 -10.82
C HIS A 750 -11.32 32.79 -9.94
N HIS A 751 -11.16 32.75 -8.61
CA HIS A 751 -12.07 33.37 -7.64
C HIS A 751 -11.62 34.77 -7.21
N THR A 752 -10.51 35.30 -7.75
CA THR A 752 -10.04 36.65 -7.44
C THR A 752 -10.55 37.68 -8.46
N SER A 753 -10.47 38.96 -8.11
CA SER A 753 -10.76 40.08 -9.01
C SER A 753 -9.74 40.21 -10.14
N ASP A 754 -8.47 39.92 -9.85
CA ASP A 754 -7.35 39.93 -10.82
C ASP A 754 -6.54 38.62 -10.76
N PRO A 755 -6.90 37.61 -11.57
CA PRO A 755 -6.18 36.34 -11.62
C PRO A 755 -4.72 36.45 -12.06
N LEU A 756 -4.39 37.39 -12.96
CA LEU A 756 -3.03 37.59 -13.45
C LEU A 756 -2.16 38.27 -12.38
N GLY A 757 -2.68 39.32 -11.74
CA GLY A 757 -2.00 39.97 -10.61
C GLY A 757 -1.74 39.00 -9.46
N GLY A 758 -2.72 38.15 -9.12
CA GLY A 758 -2.56 37.11 -8.10
C GLY A 758 -1.54 36.02 -8.49
N PHE A 759 -1.41 35.69 -9.78
CA PHE A 759 -0.33 34.81 -10.24
C PHE A 759 1.04 35.49 -10.09
N GLN A 760 1.13 36.77 -10.47
CA GLN A 760 2.38 37.54 -10.42
C GLN A 760 2.86 37.80 -8.98
N SER A 761 1.96 37.92 -8.00
CA SER A 761 2.32 38.12 -6.59
C SER A 761 3.08 36.95 -5.97
N LEU A 762 2.93 35.74 -6.53
CA LEU A 762 3.57 34.53 -6.02
C LEU A 762 5.01 34.32 -6.52
N LEU A 763 5.35 34.86 -7.70
CA LEU A 763 6.64 34.62 -8.35
C LEU A 763 7.87 35.17 -7.59
N PRO A 764 7.78 36.30 -6.86
CA PRO A 764 8.86 36.75 -5.99
C PRO A 764 9.19 35.75 -4.87
N LEU A 765 8.21 34.97 -4.40
CA LEU A 765 8.40 34.01 -3.31
C LEU A 765 9.11 32.72 -3.75
N LEU A 766 9.03 32.41 -5.04
CA LEU A 766 9.61 31.22 -5.65
C LEU A 766 11.12 31.38 -5.85
N LYS A 767 11.90 30.37 -5.46
CA LYS A 767 13.35 30.34 -5.71
C LYS A 767 13.65 30.28 -7.21
N PRO A 768 14.80 30.81 -7.67
CA PRO A 768 15.33 30.47 -8.99
C PRO A 768 15.45 28.95 -9.16
N GLY A 769 14.98 28.40 -10.27
CA GLY A 769 14.86 26.95 -10.48
C GLY A 769 13.63 26.29 -9.85
N GLY A 770 12.79 27.05 -9.15
CA GLY A 770 11.58 26.55 -8.49
C GLY A 770 10.43 26.30 -9.46
N HIS A 771 9.46 25.50 -9.03
CA HIS A 771 8.26 25.18 -9.81
C HIS A 771 7.01 25.86 -9.26
N ILE A 772 6.11 26.28 -10.14
CA ILE A 772 4.78 26.79 -9.78
C ILE A 772 3.70 25.97 -10.48
N VAL A 773 2.69 25.55 -9.73
CA VAL A 773 1.53 24.81 -10.23
C VAL A 773 0.28 25.65 -9.97
N ILE A 774 -0.39 26.07 -11.03
CA ILE A 774 -1.64 26.83 -10.92
C ILE A 774 -2.82 26.05 -11.48
N GLY A 775 -3.96 26.09 -10.79
CA GLY A 775 -5.21 25.46 -11.20
C GLY A 775 -6.32 26.48 -11.40
N VAL A 776 -6.87 26.59 -12.62
CA VAL A 776 -7.95 27.53 -12.96
C VAL A 776 -9.07 26.88 -13.77
N TYR A 777 -10.27 27.46 -13.74
CA TYR A 777 -11.40 26.92 -14.49
C TYR A 777 -11.29 27.19 -15.98
N ASN A 778 -11.51 26.14 -16.78
CA ASN A 778 -11.53 26.24 -18.24
C ASN A 778 -12.88 26.77 -18.75
N HIS A 779 -12.83 27.70 -19.71
CA HIS A 779 -14.03 28.27 -20.35
C HIS A 779 -14.97 27.21 -20.93
N TYR A 780 -14.42 26.21 -21.62
CA TYR A 780 -15.18 25.18 -22.30
C TYR A 780 -15.57 24.03 -21.36
N GLY A 781 -14.70 23.68 -20.41
CA GLY A 781 -14.99 22.66 -19.40
C GLY A 781 -16.12 23.03 -18.45
N ARG A 782 -16.34 24.33 -18.19
CA ARG A 782 -17.42 24.84 -17.32
C ARG A 782 -18.81 24.90 -17.97
N LEU A 783 -18.92 24.71 -19.29
CA LEU A 783 -20.20 24.90 -20.03
C LEU A 783 -21.35 24.05 -19.49
N LEU A 784 -21.10 22.78 -19.16
CA LEU A 784 -22.12 21.89 -18.59
C LEU A 784 -22.54 22.33 -17.18
N THR A 785 -21.58 22.77 -16.36
CA THR A 785 -21.85 23.32 -15.02
C THR A 785 -22.67 24.60 -15.11
N ASP A 786 -22.38 25.48 -16.06
CA ASP A 786 -23.15 26.72 -16.30
C ASP A 786 -24.59 26.44 -16.75
N LEU A 787 -24.77 25.42 -17.58
CA LEU A 787 -26.10 24.98 -18.00
C LEU A 787 -26.88 24.47 -16.79
N ARG A 788 -26.28 23.62 -15.95
CA ARG A 788 -26.87 23.14 -14.69
C ARG A 788 -27.16 24.28 -13.72
N ARG A 789 -26.24 25.24 -13.56
CA ARG A 789 -26.40 26.44 -12.71
C ARG A 789 -27.64 27.24 -13.12
N ARG A 790 -27.85 27.43 -14.43
CA ARG A 790 -29.08 28.07 -14.98
C ARG A 790 -30.34 27.25 -14.71
N VAL A 791 -30.29 25.94 -14.90
CA VAL A 791 -31.42 25.03 -14.61
C VAL A 791 -31.79 25.07 -13.13
N PHE A 792 -30.81 25.00 -12.22
CA PHE A 792 -31.05 25.01 -10.78
C PHE A 792 -31.64 26.34 -10.29
N ARG A 793 -31.15 27.47 -10.80
CA ARG A 793 -31.73 28.80 -10.49
C ARG A 793 -33.18 28.90 -10.96
N ARG A 794 -33.50 28.44 -12.17
CA ARG A 794 -34.88 28.50 -12.72
C ARG A 794 -35.85 27.53 -12.04
N THR A 795 -35.35 26.44 -11.49
CA THR A 795 -36.19 25.37 -10.92
C THR A 795 -36.19 25.35 -9.40
N ASN A 796 -35.59 26.37 -8.78
CA ASN A 796 -35.37 26.46 -7.34
C ASN A 796 -34.77 25.18 -6.73
N GLY A 797 -33.82 24.56 -7.47
CA GLY A 797 -33.15 23.33 -7.05
C GLY A 797 -33.95 22.03 -7.19
N ARG A 798 -35.13 22.03 -7.82
CA ARG A 798 -35.98 20.83 -7.99
C ARG A 798 -35.33 19.70 -8.79
N PHE A 799 -34.28 20.01 -9.57
CA PHE A 799 -33.53 19.04 -10.38
C PHE A 799 -32.11 18.74 -9.89
N LYS A 800 -31.76 19.00 -8.61
CA LYS A 800 -30.42 18.73 -8.07
C LYS A 800 -29.89 17.30 -8.34
N TRP A 801 -30.78 16.33 -8.53
CA TRP A 801 -30.46 14.93 -8.86
C TRP A 801 -29.75 14.71 -10.21
N ILE A 802 -29.72 15.71 -11.11
CA ILE A 802 -28.99 15.62 -12.39
C ILE A 802 -27.47 15.72 -12.23
N ASP A 803 -27.00 16.20 -11.08
CA ASP A 803 -25.58 16.22 -10.74
C ASP A 803 -25.18 14.84 -10.14
N PRO A 804 -24.18 14.14 -10.73
CA PRO A 804 -23.77 12.82 -10.26
C PRO A 804 -23.33 12.77 -8.79
N ILE A 805 -22.69 13.83 -8.29
CA ILE A 805 -22.17 13.89 -6.92
C ILE A 805 -23.32 14.12 -5.93
N LEU A 806 -24.31 14.94 -6.29
CA LEU A 806 -25.50 15.15 -5.46
C LEU A 806 -26.39 13.90 -5.38
N ARG A 807 -26.34 13.03 -6.40
CA ARG A 807 -27.03 11.74 -6.43
C ARG A 807 -26.30 10.64 -5.64
N SER A 808 -24.98 10.74 -5.43
CA SER A 808 -24.20 9.67 -4.82
C SER A 808 -24.44 9.51 -3.32
N ASP A 809 -24.71 8.28 -2.86
CA ASP A 809 -24.82 7.94 -1.44
C ASP A 809 -23.48 7.87 -0.69
N SER A 810 -22.37 8.03 -1.41
CA SER A 810 -21.02 8.02 -0.83
C SER A 810 -20.65 9.29 -0.04
N HIS A 811 -21.42 10.37 -0.17
CA HIS A 811 -21.14 11.65 0.50
C HIS A 811 -22.22 12.01 1.53
N SER A 812 -21.78 12.60 2.64
CA SER A 812 -22.66 13.10 3.70
C SER A 812 -23.56 14.23 3.19
N LYS A 813 -24.68 14.48 3.88
CA LYS A 813 -25.60 15.57 3.53
C LYS A 813 -24.89 16.93 3.54
N ALA A 814 -23.98 17.13 4.50
CA ALA A 814 -23.16 18.34 4.61
C ALA A 814 -22.19 18.48 3.44
N GLN A 815 -21.46 17.42 3.07
CA GLN A 815 -20.55 17.44 1.91
C GLN A 815 -21.28 17.77 0.60
N ARG A 816 -22.47 17.19 0.37
CA ARG A 816 -23.27 17.50 -0.81
C ARG A 816 -23.76 18.95 -0.81
N GLN A 817 -24.03 19.52 0.37
CA GLN A 817 -24.41 20.93 0.50
C GLN A 817 -23.23 21.87 0.21
N VAL A 818 -22.06 21.61 0.76
CA VAL A 818 -20.84 22.41 0.50
C VAL A 818 -20.43 22.29 -0.97
N TRP A 819 -20.43 21.08 -1.55
CA TRP A 819 -20.20 20.88 -2.99
C TRP A 819 -21.20 21.66 -3.85
N PHE A 820 -22.48 21.65 -3.47
CA PHE A 820 -23.50 22.41 -4.17
C PHE A 820 -23.25 23.92 -4.08
N ALA A 821 -22.89 24.41 -2.88
CA ALA A 821 -22.59 25.81 -2.65
C ALA A 821 -21.40 26.25 -3.53
N ASP A 822 -20.29 25.52 -3.48
CA ASP A 822 -19.07 25.80 -4.22
C ASP A 822 -19.30 25.78 -5.74
N GLN A 823 -19.98 24.75 -6.25
CA GLN A 823 -20.14 24.63 -7.71
C GLN A 823 -21.24 25.52 -8.30
N TYR A 824 -22.28 25.88 -7.53
CA TYR A 824 -23.48 26.53 -8.09
C TYR A 824 -23.86 27.87 -7.44
N CYS A 825 -23.38 28.16 -6.24
CA CYS A 825 -23.69 29.36 -5.47
C CYS A 825 -22.50 30.29 -5.26
N HIS A 826 -21.31 29.96 -5.77
CA HIS A 826 -20.10 30.77 -5.58
C HIS A 826 -20.30 32.23 -6.05
N PRO A 827 -19.89 33.24 -5.26
CA PRO A 827 -20.19 34.65 -5.53
C PRO A 827 -19.44 35.22 -6.74
N HIS A 828 -18.25 34.73 -7.04
CA HIS A 828 -17.44 35.19 -8.17
C HIS A 828 -16.61 34.07 -8.81
N GLU A 829 -16.61 33.99 -10.14
CA GLU A 829 -15.88 32.96 -10.87
C GLU A 829 -15.51 33.46 -12.26
N SER A 830 -14.21 33.59 -12.53
CA SER A 830 -13.64 33.80 -13.85
C SER A 830 -13.27 32.47 -14.51
N LYS A 831 -13.11 32.49 -15.84
CA LYS A 831 -12.86 31.29 -16.66
C LYS A 831 -11.86 31.62 -17.74
N HIS A 832 -10.87 30.75 -17.91
CA HIS A 832 -9.72 31.04 -18.76
C HIS A 832 -9.53 29.98 -19.84
N SER A 833 -8.88 30.40 -20.93
CA SER A 833 -8.40 29.48 -21.97
C SER A 833 -6.96 29.04 -21.67
N ILE A 834 -6.55 27.90 -22.23
CA ILE A 834 -5.13 27.45 -22.13
C ILE A 834 -4.20 28.51 -22.76
N GLY A 835 -4.64 29.15 -23.85
CA GLY A 835 -3.87 30.18 -24.52
C GLY A 835 -3.66 31.44 -23.69
N GLU A 836 -4.67 31.83 -22.92
CA GLU A 836 -4.61 32.98 -22.02
C GLU A 836 -3.63 32.76 -20.86
N VAL A 837 -3.69 31.59 -20.21
CA VAL A 837 -2.77 31.26 -19.12
C VAL A 837 -1.32 31.12 -19.61
N LEU A 838 -1.11 30.62 -20.84
CA LEU A 838 0.22 30.63 -21.47
C LEU A 838 0.76 32.05 -21.68
N GLN A 839 -0.09 33.03 -21.99
CA GLN A 839 0.33 34.42 -22.07
C GLN A 839 0.70 34.99 -20.69
N TRP A 840 0.09 34.51 -19.59
CA TRP A 840 0.50 34.90 -18.24
C TRP A 840 1.94 34.47 -17.98
N PHE A 841 2.30 33.24 -18.37
CA PHE A 841 3.65 32.70 -18.23
C PHE A 841 4.66 33.53 -19.04
N ASP A 842 4.33 33.85 -20.29
CA ASP A 842 5.20 34.66 -21.16
C ASP A 842 5.41 36.07 -20.59
N ARG A 843 4.35 36.71 -20.10
CA ARG A 843 4.43 38.06 -19.51
C ARG A 843 5.22 38.07 -18.21
N ALA A 844 5.16 36.99 -17.45
CA ALA A 844 5.80 36.89 -16.15
C ALA A 844 7.20 36.26 -16.19
N GLY A 845 7.69 35.87 -17.38
CA GLY A 845 9.01 35.25 -17.55
C GLY A 845 9.11 33.84 -16.96
N VAL A 846 7.99 33.10 -16.88
CA VAL A 846 7.94 31.72 -16.39
C VAL A 846 7.97 30.76 -17.57
N GLU A 847 8.86 29.78 -17.53
CA GLU A 847 8.96 28.76 -18.57
C GLU A 847 7.83 27.74 -18.43
N PHE A 848 7.18 27.41 -19.55
CA PHE A 848 6.14 26.38 -19.56
C PHE A 848 6.76 24.99 -19.40
N VAL A 849 6.22 24.22 -18.43
CA VAL A 849 6.58 22.82 -18.23
C VAL A 849 5.49 21.91 -18.77
N ARG A 850 4.24 22.07 -18.32
CA ARG A 850 3.17 21.11 -18.64
C ARG A 850 1.76 21.70 -18.46
N CYS A 851 0.80 21.14 -19.18
CA CYS A 851 -0.64 21.40 -18.97
C CYS A 851 -1.36 20.08 -18.69
N VAL A 852 -2.23 20.04 -17.68
CA VAL A 852 -2.97 18.83 -17.26
C VAL A 852 -4.47 19.12 -17.23
N LEU A 853 -5.28 18.27 -17.89
CA LEU A 853 -6.74 18.36 -17.88
C LEU A 853 -7.38 17.38 -16.86
N PRO A 854 -8.61 17.69 -16.40
CA PRO A 854 -9.44 16.77 -15.64
C PRO A 854 -9.53 15.37 -16.24
N GLY A 855 -9.25 14.35 -15.44
CA GLY A 855 -9.36 12.94 -15.85
C GLY A 855 -8.38 12.47 -16.93
N THR A 856 -7.38 13.30 -17.29
CA THR A 856 -6.32 12.92 -18.25
C THR A 856 -4.97 12.64 -17.62
N LEU A 857 -4.88 12.66 -16.28
CA LEU A 857 -3.68 12.28 -15.53
C LEU A 857 -3.24 10.88 -15.97
N PRO A 858 -2.13 10.74 -16.70
CA PRO A 858 -1.55 9.43 -16.97
C PRO A 858 -0.88 8.90 -15.69
N ASP A 859 -0.55 7.59 -15.66
CA ASP A 859 0.50 7.02 -14.80
C ASP A 859 1.84 7.70 -15.16
N VAL A 860 2.06 8.96 -14.76
CA VAL A 860 3.31 9.68 -15.03
C VAL A 860 4.18 9.60 -13.78
N ASP A 861 5.36 9.02 -13.94
CA ASP A 861 6.35 8.93 -12.86
C ASP A 861 6.93 10.30 -12.46
N ASN A 862 6.83 11.34 -13.30
CA ASN A 862 7.33 12.70 -13.01
C ASN A 862 6.42 13.82 -13.57
N LEU A 863 5.79 14.58 -12.67
CA LEU A 863 4.89 15.71 -13.00
C LEU A 863 5.63 16.94 -13.54
N PHE A 864 6.91 17.13 -13.17
CA PHE A 864 7.73 18.30 -13.52
C PHE A 864 8.60 18.12 -14.78
N ASP A 865 8.47 17.00 -15.49
CA ASP A 865 9.18 16.80 -16.75
C ASP A 865 8.56 17.68 -17.86
N SER A 866 9.43 18.42 -18.57
CA SER A 866 9.04 19.36 -19.62
C SER A 866 8.33 18.68 -20.78
N GLN A 867 7.17 19.21 -21.17
CA GLN A 867 6.44 18.86 -22.38
C GLN A 867 6.66 19.93 -23.46
N SER A 868 6.59 19.53 -24.73
CA SER A 868 6.51 20.48 -25.83
C SER A 868 5.32 21.42 -25.65
N ARG A 869 5.55 22.72 -25.81
CA ARG A 869 4.52 23.75 -25.70
C ARG A 869 3.37 23.49 -26.70
N PRO A 870 2.10 23.51 -26.27
CA PRO A 870 0.99 23.09 -27.11
C PRO A 870 0.73 24.08 -28.27
N THR A 871 0.58 23.55 -29.48
CA THR A 871 0.25 24.32 -30.69
C THR A 871 -1.19 24.84 -30.66
N ALA A 872 -1.56 25.73 -31.60
CA ALA A 872 -2.94 26.21 -31.69
C ALA A 872 -3.95 25.08 -31.92
N ALA A 873 -3.57 24.06 -32.70
CA ALA A 873 -4.38 22.87 -32.93
C ALA A 873 -4.51 22.02 -31.66
N ASP A 874 -3.40 21.78 -30.94
CA ASP A 874 -3.43 21.04 -29.67
C ASP A 874 -4.36 21.72 -28.67
N ARG A 875 -4.23 23.04 -28.49
CA ARG A 875 -5.11 23.82 -27.59
C ARG A 875 -6.57 23.70 -27.98
N PHE A 876 -6.90 23.70 -29.27
CA PHE A 876 -8.27 23.53 -29.73
C PHE A 876 -8.83 22.15 -29.35
N PHE A 877 -8.10 21.07 -29.66
CA PHE A 877 -8.53 19.71 -29.35
C PHE A 877 -8.60 19.44 -27.84
N THR A 878 -7.60 19.89 -27.08
CA THR A 878 -7.56 19.79 -25.61
C THR A 878 -8.75 20.51 -24.98
N GLN A 879 -9.10 21.70 -25.44
CA GLN A 879 -10.27 22.42 -24.92
C GLN A 879 -11.61 21.78 -25.35
N ALA A 880 -11.68 21.19 -26.55
CA ALA A 880 -12.85 20.41 -26.97
C ALA A 880 -13.04 19.15 -26.10
N GLN A 881 -11.95 18.45 -25.76
CA GLN A 881 -11.98 17.33 -24.81
C GLN A 881 -12.46 17.77 -23.42
N ALA A 882 -12.04 18.95 -22.96
CA ALA A 882 -12.48 19.50 -21.68
C ALA A 882 -14.00 19.70 -21.61
N MET A 883 -14.70 19.95 -22.73
CA MET A 883 -16.17 20.02 -22.76
C MET A 883 -16.86 18.70 -22.38
N VAL A 884 -16.23 17.58 -22.74
CA VAL A 884 -16.76 16.23 -22.47
C VAL A 884 -16.34 15.76 -21.08
N ALA A 885 -15.08 16.01 -20.69
CA ALA A 885 -14.49 15.56 -19.43
C ALA A 885 -14.85 16.46 -18.22
N GLY A 886 -15.06 17.76 -18.42
CA GLY A 886 -15.24 18.78 -17.37
C GLY A 886 -16.47 18.58 -16.47
N GLY A 887 -17.41 17.71 -16.89
CA GLY A 887 -18.57 17.34 -16.07
C GLY A 887 -18.26 16.49 -14.82
N ARG A 888 -17.03 15.96 -14.66
CA ARG A 888 -16.61 15.12 -13.51
C ARG A 888 -15.86 15.87 -12.39
N GLU A 889 -15.02 16.85 -12.72
CA GLU A 889 -14.17 17.60 -11.76
C GLU A 889 -14.36 19.12 -11.86
N GLY A 890 -15.54 19.57 -12.31
CA GLY A 890 -15.86 20.99 -12.36
C GLY A 890 -15.08 21.81 -13.42
N GLY A 891 -14.25 21.19 -14.26
CA GLY A 891 -13.54 21.88 -15.35
C GLY A 891 -12.25 22.62 -14.94
N LEU A 892 -11.66 22.25 -13.80
CA LEU A 892 -10.35 22.76 -13.33
C LEU A 892 -9.20 22.18 -14.16
N PHE A 893 -8.37 23.00 -14.79
CA PHE A 893 -7.15 22.51 -15.45
C PHE A 893 -5.90 23.10 -14.81
N LEU A 894 -4.78 22.40 -14.94
CA LEU A 894 -3.51 22.79 -14.34
C LEU A 894 -2.53 23.30 -15.39
N MET A 895 -1.76 24.31 -15.01
CA MET A 895 -0.59 24.79 -15.72
C MET A 895 0.62 24.75 -14.80
N ILE A 896 1.71 24.14 -15.27
CA ILE A 896 2.96 23.97 -14.51
C ILE A 896 4.03 24.80 -15.19
N GLY A 897 4.72 25.61 -14.40
CA GLY A 897 5.79 26.49 -14.83
C GLY A 897 7.05 26.36 -14.00
N HIS A 898 8.16 26.79 -14.59
CA HIS A 898 9.48 26.79 -14.00
C HIS A 898 10.05 28.22 -14.01
N LYS A 899 10.63 28.66 -12.90
CA LYS A 899 11.31 29.97 -12.81
C LYS A 899 12.77 29.81 -13.28
N PRO A 900 13.20 30.50 -14.35
CA PRO A 900 14.57 30.40 -14.86
C PRO A 900 15.62 30.74 -13.80
N THR A 901 16.77 30.08 -13.84
CA THR A 901 17.90 30.30 -12.92
C THR A 901 18.65 31.60 -13.22
N ASP A 902 18.57 32.11 -14.45
CA ASP A 902 19.31 33.29 -14.93
C ASP A 902 18.44 34.56 -14.93
N SER A 903 18.12 35.10 -13.76
CA SER A 903 17.41 36.38 -13.65
C SER A 903 18.17 37.48 -12.90
N LEU A 904 19.50 37.44 -12.90
CA LEU A 904 20.34 38.57 -12.49
C LEU A 904 21.54 38.71 -13.43
N THR A 905 21.41 39.46 -14.53
CA THR A 905 22.47 40.42 -14.97
C THR A 905 22.17 41.34 -16.16
N GLU A 906 21.12 41.20 -16.98
CA GLU A 906 21.04 42.05 -18.20
C GLU A 906 19.80 42.92 -18.44
N ARG A 907 18.69 42.80 -17.66
CA ARG A 907 17.49 43.62 -17.92
C ARG A 907 17.28 44.85 -17.01
N SER A 908 18.14 45.09 -16.02
CA SER A 908 18.04 46.29 -15.16
C SER A 908 18.76 47.54 -15.71
N LYS A 909 19.39 47.47 -16.90
CA LYS A 909 20.08 48.62 -17.50
C LYS A 909 19.30 49.39 -18.59
N SER A 910 18.09 48.98 -18.98
CA SER A 910 17.35 49.64 -20.07
C SER A 910 16.09 50.43 -19.69
N VAL A 911 15.73 50.54 -18.40
CA VAL A 911 14.52 51.30 -17.98
C VAL A 911 14.86 52.63 -17.28
N GLY A 912 16.16 52.90 -17.04
CA GLY A 912 16.62 54.10 -16.31
C GLY A 912 16.86 55.38 -17.13
N SER A 913 16.42 55.51 -18.38
CA SER A 913 16.74 56.71 -19.20
C SER A 913 15.57 57.43 -19.91
N LEU A 914 14.32 57.11 -19.60
CA LEU A 914 13.16 57.71 -20.33
C LEU A 914 12.19 58.55 -19.49
N CYS A 915 12.56 58.96 -18.27
CA CYS A 915 11.71 59.81 -17.42
C CYS A 915 12.47 61.02 -16.86
N MET A 916 13.06 61.85 -17.73
CA MET A 916 13.40 63.25 -17.43
C MET A 916 13.44 64.04 -18.74
N ARG A 917 12.27 64.48 -19.20
CA ARG A 917 12.04 65.68 -20.04
C ARG A 917 10.56 65.75 -20.39
N GLN A 918 9.84 66.62 -19.70
CA GLN A 918 8.76 67.50 -20.19
C GLN A 918 7.73 67.78 -19.09
N SER A 919 7.93 68.90 -18.37
CA SER A 919 6.88 69.85 -17.99
C SER A 919 7.48 71.01 -17.17
N THR A 920 7.88 72.06 -17.90
CA THR A 920 7.52 73.43 -17.53
C THR A 920 6.10 73.69 -18.01
#